data_AF-A0A4Y1YQK2-F1
#
_entry.id   AF-A0A4Y1YQK2-F1
#
_cell.length_a   1.000
_cell.length_b   1.000
_cell.length_c   1.000
_cell.angle_alpha   90.00
_cell.angle_beta   90.00
_cell.angle_gamma   90.00
#
_symmetry.space_group_name_H-M   'P 1'
#
loop_
_entity.id
_entity.type
_entity.pdbx_description
1 polymer ?
#
loop_
_entity_poly.entity_id
_entity_poly.type
_entity_poly.pdbx_seq_one_letter_code
_entity_poly.pdbx_strand_id
1 'polypeptide(L)'
;MMHFIQSAVGSVATRLTNVAQQFNSATFYTLAGLAYQLASQKKNANLNLCRAVELAPSSLLTLRLYAQTEKLLWQAFERIEEQKIHFQNNYKYWFVLGKLQLAMYRLSDARYSFERALALNKSSAKTWWLFGWVLQQLKEQSASLYAYEQARKSSWHPNVKRFGVGYWFAQSRNWMQAVHAYTGLLEASQPNTKTKLIAQLLRRRAYVYQRLLDWDRASRDYQQALQLKPSNSLFEPLAWALAQSDQWQQVETVCQQALQNIPKIFVAKRKRIRKLLALSLSQNQPRQAIEQFQHCYSTTAWWQRYFLLHPKLLSLNNPQHRLHAQLAYNYVHQAGRAWTQQDWHRMIENLEQAIKRWPDHEPRLYAALGEAFACVGKWKAASQTFCQINLFLWPSSQQLHQRTKKQTQRLVLEYAEHRERLPIQPQLILYESYVGGYVSCNPYAIYQTMVKDPQFANWTHVWVLSDLKRAPEDCLQRDNVILVPRNSQLYQRYLATAKWLINNNTFPGYFNRRTDQFYLNTWHGTPFKTLGRDIRGFMEHKGAARTFLHATHMLSPNAHTSHVLIKRYDIDGLFQGQLLERGYPRNDLLINATKQQKQCFRHKLGLPETSKPVVLYAPTWRGTLGHLDVESQRIITDLQILQQQQNCQIVFRGHHLTEQALLTAGLGNVHIAPQAVDTAQVLAITDILITDYSSISFDFLLTERPILFYTHDLEDYQNQRGLYFDMHEMPGPQYASIEQLCIGLTQTLEQISQDQWLPTTQYRKAKERFCPHDDGQVTQRAIEFFFKDNCQNVLPATQDARQTLLFYAGSLITNGITTAFINLIKTIDPQRYRIVIAIEVTAVGKNPECIQRLQHLPEYVQIIGRSGSQLLNTYERTAIGNFNRYHTLNPEQKYHYVRAFKREFHRLFADWQPDYVIQYEGYSRMWAGILGCGAPAATQRIIYLHNDMHGEWQTRHPYLAAIFWLYRYFNRLVSVSNAINQVNEDQLAQCFELAKECFVYAHNVPDFTDVQARAKESLEQDFATWLAQTPPRQTFISIGRLSPEKNHALLLNAFAQLVKKYPQARLIILGEGPLRSALEQQIVQLHISHAVLLPGIRNNPFPLLSRSDCFVLPSAYEGLGMVLLEAMALNKPIIATDIPPVRELLAPGYGYLIEPSVDELTAAMEKIITGAGQLDMIQMDQIAYKNQAMTQFYALLEPHLKEAIQ
;
A
#
# COMPACT_ATOMS: atom_id res chain seq x y z
N MET A 1 5.80 -4.59 27.31
CA MET A 1 5.96 -6.03 27.57
C MET A 1 6.84 -6.74 26.52
N MET A 2 6.49 -6.75 25.23
CA MET A 2 7.30 -7.42 24.19
C MET A 2 8.72 -6.82 24.04
N HIS A 3 8.85 -5.50 24.17
CA HIS A 3 10.15 -4.80 24.13
C HIS A 3 11.04 -5.11 25.36
N PHE A 4 10.41 -5.29 26.52
CA PHE A 4 11.08 -5.67 27.76
C PHE A 4 11.60 -7.11 27.69
N ILE A 5 10.81 -8.02 27.09
CA ILE A 5 11.21 -9.40 26.82
C ILE A 5 12.36 -9.43 25.80
N GLN A 6 12.30 -8.64 24.72
CA GLN A 6 13.38 -8.55 23.73
C GLN A 6 14.69 -8.02 24.32
N SER A 7 14.63 -7.02 25.20
CA SER A 7 15.80 -6.49 25.92
C SER A 7 16.41 -7.54 26.86
N ALA A 8 15.57 -8.21 27.66
CA ALA A 8 16.02 -9.27 28.57
C ALA A 8 16.67 -10.44 27.83
N VAL A 9 16.07 -10.88 26.71
CA VAL A 9 16.62 -11.94 25.85
C VAL A 9 17.94 -11.49 25.18
N GLY A 10 18.07 -10.22 24.83
CA GLY A 10 19.32 -9.63 24.33
C GLY A 10 20.47 -9.71 25.34
N SER A 11 20.22 -9.36 26.61
CA SER A 11 21.21 -9.47 27.69
C SER A 11 21.67 -10.91 27.92
N VAL A 12 20.76 -11.88 27.82
CA VAL A 12 21.09 -13.31 27.90
C VAL A 12 21.95 -13.74 26.70
N ALA A 13 21.63 -13.25 25.50
CA ALA A 13 22.40 -13.55 24.29
C ALA A 13 23.85 -13.05 24.37
N THR A 14 24.07 -11.84 24.91
CA THR A 14 25.42 -11.29 25.14
C THR A 14 26.21 -12.12 26.15
N ARG A 15 25.60 -12.52 27.27
CA ARG A 15 26.24 -13.43 28.22
C ARG A 15 26.61 -14.77 27.61
N LEU A 16 25.71 -15.37 26.83
CA LEU A 16 25.99 -16.60 26.09
C LEU A 16 27.13 -16.42 25.08
N THR A 17 27.26 -15.25 24.45
CA THR A 17 28.37 -14.93 23.54
C THR A 17 29.71 -14.89 24.28
N ASN A 18 29.75 -14.21 25.43
CA ASN A 18 30.97 -14.09 26.23
C ASN A 18 31.39 -15.46 26.78
N VAL A 19 30.45 -16.27 27.25
CA VAL A 19 30.69 -17.66 27.65
C VAL A 19 31.17 -18.49 26.46
N ALA A 20 30.55 -18.32 25.28
CA ALA A 20 30.98 -19.03 24.07
C ALA A 20 32.41 -18.67 23.65
N GLN A 21 32.81 -17.40 23.79
CA GLN A 21 34.17 -16.92 23.54
C GLN A 21 35.16 -17.47 24.57
N GLN A 22 34.81 -17.44 25.85
CA GLN A 22 35.65 -17.93 26.94
C GLN A 22 35.95 -19.43 26.83
N PHE A 23 34.95 -20.24 26.48
CA PHE A 23 35.08 -21.70 26.39
C PHE A 23 35.28 -22.22 24.96
N ASN A 24 35.36 -21.33 23.97
CA ASN A 24 35.42 -21.64 22.54
C ASN A 24 34.45 -22.75 22.10
N SER A 25 33.19 -22.67 22.56
CA SER A 25 32.22 -23.78 22.50
C SER A 25 31.14 -23.55 21.46
N ALA A 26 31.07 -24.42 20.46
CA ALA A 26 30.06 -24.36 19.41
C ALA A 26 28.61 -24.42 19.94
N THR A 27 28.37 -25.15 21.03
CA THR A 27 27.05 -25.25 21.67
C THR A 27 26.61 -23.90 22.22
N PHE A 28 27.49 -23.20 22.94
CA PHE A 28 27.18 -21.88 23.48
C PHE A 28 27.04 -20.81 22.39
N TYR A 29 27.87 -20.86 21.34
CA TYR A 29 27.70 -20.01 20.17
C TYR A 29 26.35 -20.27 19.46
N THR A 30 25.89 -21.53 19.41
CA THR A 30 24.57 -21.89 18.85
C THR A 30 23.42 -21.33 19.68
N LEU A 31 23.51 -21.43 21.02
CA LEU A 31 22.52 -20.89 21.95
C LEU A 31 22.49 -19.35 21.92
N ALA A 32 23.66 -18.70 21.87
CA ALA A 32 23.78 -17.26 21.70
C ALA A 32 23.13 -16.80 20.39
N GLY A 33 23.38 -17.53 19.30
CA GLY A 33 22.76 -17.34 18.00
C GLY A 33 21.23 -17.37 18.03
N LEU A 34 20.67 -18.41 18.65
CA LEU A 34 19.22 -18.56 18.83
C LEU A 34 18.63 -17.42 19.68
N ALA A 35 19.30 -17.05 20.77
CA ALA A 35 18.87 -15.98 21.65
C ALA A 35 18.87 -14.62 20.94
N TYR A 36 19.90 -14.30 20.14
CA TYR A 36 19.91 -13.10 19.30
C TYR A 36 18.83 -13.12 18.21
N GLN A 37 18.50 -14.28 17.65
CA GLN A 37 17.37 -14.43 16.73
C GLN A 37 16.05 -14.07 17.41
N LEU A 38 15.81 -14.56 18.62
CA LEU A 38 14.62 -14.24 19.42
C LEU A 38 14.58 -12.75 19.83
N ALA A 39 15.75 -12.14 20.08
CA ALA A 39 15.91 -10.72 20.32
C ALA A 39 15.85 -9.85 19.05
N SER A 40 15.67 -10.45 17.86
CA SER A 40 15.68 -9.76 16.55
C SER A 40 17.00 -9.07 16.19
N GLN A 41 18.12 -9.45 16.82
CA GLN A 41 19.47 -8.91 16.56
C GLN A 41 20.23 -9.79 15.55
N LYS A 42 19.87 -9.68 14.28
CA LYS A 42 20.32 -10.62 13.23
C LYS A 42 21.83 -10.67 13.02
N LYS A 43 22.53 -9.53 13.05
CA LYS A 43 23.99 -9.47 12.80
C LYS A 43 24.74 -10.31 13.84
N ASN A 44 24.37 -10.15 15.10
CA ASN A 44 24.96 -10.88 16.23
C ASN A 44 24.58 -12.37 16.21
N ALA A 45 23.34 -12.68 15.84
CA ALA A 45 22.94 -14.07 15.59
C ALA A 45 23.81 -14.72 14.51
N ASN A 46 24.09 -13.99 13.43
CA ASN A 46 24.87 -14.48 12.29
C ASN A 46 26.33 -14.75 12.68
N LEU A 47 26.99 -13.78 13.33
CA LEU A 47 28.36 -13.92 13.83
C LEU A 47 28.52 -15.13 14.75
N ASN A 48 27.62 -15.30 15.71
CA ASN A 48 27.66 -16.41 16.65
C ASN A 48 27.40 -17.76 15.96
N LEU A 49 26.40 -17.83 15.08
CA LEU A 49 26.11 -19.07 14.36
C LEU A 49 27.20 -19.43 13.35
N CYS A 50 27.85 -18.45 12.72
CA CYS A 50 29.03 -18.66 11.86
C CYS A 50 30.16 -19.30 12.66
N ARG A 51 30.51 -18.69 13.81
CA ARG A 51 31.56 -19.22 14.69
C ARG A 51 31.21 -20.60 15.25
N ALA A 52 29.93 -20.86 15.53
CA ALA A 52 29.46 -22.18 15.93
C ALA A 52 29.64 -23.23 14.82
N VAL A 53 29.38 -22.87 13.56
CA VAL A 53 29.61 -23.75 12.40
C VAL A 53 31.11 -24.00 12.21
N GLU A 54 31.96 -22.98 12.35
CA GLU A 54 33.42 -23.15 12.27
C GLU A 54 33.96 -24.13 13.32
N LEU A 55 33.46 -24.04 14.56
CA LEU A 55 33.97 -24.83 15.69
C LEU A 55 33.40 -26.24 15.78
N ALA A 56 32.15 -26.44 15.39
CA ALA A 56 31.55 -27.77 15.30
C ALA A 56 30.75 -27.85 14.01
N PRO A 57 31.43 -28.02 12.87
CA PRO A 57 30.76 -28.12 11.59
C PRO A 57 29.67 -29.19 11.69
N SER A 58 29.97 -30.38 12.20
CA SER A 58 29.03 -31.53 12.33
C SER A 58 27.65 -31.25 12.98
N SER A 59 27.45 -30.12 13.67
CA SER A 59 26.17 -29.75 14.31
C SER A 59 25.10 -29.26 13.32
N LEU A 60 24.14 -30.14 13.02
CA LEU A 60 23.04 -29.81 12.13
C LEU A 60 22.05 -28.75 12.68
N LEU A 61 21.84 -28.72 14.00
CA LEU A 61 20.97 -27.69 14.60
C LEU A 61 21.54 -26.30 14.32
N THR A 62 22.86 -26.17 14.46
CA THR A 62 23.63 -24.97 14.20
C THR A 62 23.56 -24.57 12.72
N LEU A 63 23.80 -25.51 11.80
CA LEU A 63 23.64 -25.28 10.36
C LEU A 63 22.23 -24.83 9.96
N ARG A 64 21.19 -25.45 10.54
CA ARG A 64 19.80 -25.07 10.25
C ARG A 64 19.46 -23.68 10.78
N LEU A 65 19.91 -23.35 11.98
CA LEU A 65 19.71 -22.02 12.58
C LEU A 65 20.50 -20.96 11.80
N TYR A 66 21.71 -21.30 11.37
CA TYR A 66 22.57 -20.46 10.54
C TYR A 66 21.92 -20.15 9.19
N ALA A 67 21.39 -21.15 8.48
CA ALA A 67 20.66 -20.94 7.23
C ALA A 67 19.36 -20.12 7.40
N GLN A 68 18.80 -20.06 8.62
CA GLN A 68 17.59 -19.31 8.95
C GLN A 68 17.85 -17.85 9.36
N THR A 69 19.12 -17.43 9.52
CA THR A 69 19.44 -16.01 9.79
C THR A 69 19.15 -15.13 8.58
N GLU A 70 19.36 -15.67 7.39
CA GLU A 70 19.24 -14.96 6.12
C GLU A 70 17.78 -14.74 5.69
N LYS A 71 17.52 -13.56 5.12
CA LYS A 71 16.19 -13.23 4.56
C LYS A 71 15.99 -13.81 3.17
N LEU A 72 17.06 -14.04 2.42
CA LEU A 72 17.04 -14.47 1.03
C LEU A 72 17.51 -15.93 0.93
N LEU A 73 16.72 -16.75 0.23
CA LEU A 73 16.96 -18.19 0.15
C LEU A 73 18.30 -18.53 -0.53
N TRP A 74 18.73 -17.74 -1.53
CA TRP A 74 19.99 -17.95 -2.25
C TRP A 74 21.22 -17.73 -1.36
N GLN A 75 21.19 -16.73 -0.47
CA GLN A 75 22.26 -16.51 0.51
C GLN A 75 22.37 -17.67 1.50
N ALA A 76 21.22 -18.21 1.92
CA ALA A 76 21.18 -19.40 2.76
C ALA A 76 21.70 -20.64 2.02
N PHE A 77 21.44 -20.75 0.71
CA PHE A 77 21.93 -21.84 -0.13
C PHE A 77 23.45 -21.79 -0.30
N GLU A 78 24.01 -20.65 -0.75
CA GLU A 78 25.45 -20.46 -0.97
C GLU A 78 26.26 -20.87 0.27
N ARG A 79 25.83 -20.40 1.44
CA ARG A 79 26.49 -20.71 2.71
C ARG A 79 26.42 -22.18 3.12
N ILE A 80 25.34 -22.89 2.78
CA ILE A 80 25.30 -24.33 3.01
C ILE A 80 26.18 -25.05 1.99
N GLU A 81 26.19 -24.60 0.74
CA GLU A 81 26.97 -25.20 -0.33
C GLU A 81 28.49 -25.10 -0.09
N GLU A 82 28.99 -23.99 0.44
CA GLU A 82 30.39 -23.83 0.88
C GLU A 82 30.86 -24.92 1.83
N GLN A 83 29.94 -25.47 2.63
CA GLN A 83 30.23 -26.48 3.63
C GLN A 83 30.26 -27.91 3.07
N LYS A 84 29.95 -28.12 1.78
CA LYS A 84 29.79 -29.44 1.14
C LYS A 84 30.91 -30.44 1.47
N ILE A 85 32.15 -29.98 1.48
CA ILE A 85 33.35 -30.81 1.76
C ILE A 85 33.26 -31.47 3.15
N HIS A 86 32.72 -30.77 4.14
CA HIS A 86 32.65 -31.25 5.52
C HIS A 86 31.46 -32.18 5.81
N PHE A 87 30.39 -32.17 4.98
CA PHE A 87 29.12 -32.86 5.28
C PHE A 87 28.62 -33.81 4.19
N GLN A 88 29.43 -34.11 3.18
CA GLN A 88 29.04 -34.97 2.06
C GLN A 88 28.48 -36.35 2.47
N ASN A 89 28.79 -36.85 3.66
CA ASN A 89 28.30 -38.13 4.20
C ASN A 89 27.15 -37.99 5.21
N ASN A 90 26.59 -36.78 5.39
CA ASN A 90 25.53 -36.52 6.36
C ASN A 90 24.15 -36.40 5.69
N TYR A 91 23.21 -37.30 6.04
CA TYR A 91 21.84 -37.31 5.51
C TYR A 91 21.12 -35.96 5.66
N LYS A 92 21.25 -35.34 6.84
CA LYS A 92 20.51 -34.14 7.19
C LYS A 92 21.03 -32.91 6.43
N TYR A 93 22.32 -32.87 6.08
CA TYR A 93 22.90 -31.83 5.22
C TYR A 93 22.21 -31.83 3.85
N TRP A 94 22.25 -32.97 3.16
CA TRP A 94 21.62 -33.14 1.84
C TRP A 94 20.11 -32.88 1.87
N PHE A 95 19.42 -33.27 2.94
CA PHE A 95 18.00 -32.96 3.12
C PHE A 95 17.72 -31.46 3.24
N VAL A 96 18.54 -30.70 3.99
CA VAL A 96 18.39 -29.25 4.13
C VAL A 96 18.76 -28.54 2.84
N LEU A 97 19.85 -28.94 2.18
CA LEU A 97 20.28 -28.41 0.89
C LEU A 97 19.22 -28.61 -0.19
N GLY A 98 18.70 -29.83 -0.33
CA GLY A 98 17.61 -30.15 -1.26
C GLY A 98 16.34 -29.35 -0.99
N LYS A 99 16.03 -29.06 0.28
CA LYS A 99 14.91 -28.18 0.64
C LYS A 99 15.13 -26.72 0.24
N LEU A 100 16.34 -26.20 0.39
CA LEU A 100 16.67 -24.84 -0.04
C LEU A 100 16.64 -24.75 -1.56
N GLN A 101 17.25 -25.69 -2.27
CA GLN A 101 17.22 -25.79 -3.73
C GLN A 101 15.78 -25.90 -4.25
N LEU A 102 14.94 -26.75 -3.64
CA LEU A 102 13.52 -26.83 -3.99
C LEU A 102 12.77 -25.52 -3.71
N ALA A 103 13.04 -24.85 -2.58
CA ALA A 103 12.45 -23.55 -2.29
C ALA A 103 12.93 -22.45 -3.25
N MET A 104 14.11 -22.64 -3.85
CA MET A 104 14.67 -21.80 -4.90
C MET A 104 14.26 -22.22 -6.31
N TYR A 105 13.45 -23.27 -6.45
CA TYR A 105 13.08 -23.85 -7.74
C TYR A 105 14.25 -24.39 -8.58
N ARG A 106 15.40 -24.70 -7.95
CA ARG A 106 16.53 -25.42 -8.55
C ARG A 106 16.26 -26.91 -8.54
N LEU A 107 15.37 -27.35 -9.43
CA LEU A 107 14.79 -28.69 -9.39
C LEU A 107 15.84 -29.80 -9.62
N SER A 108 16.76 -29.61 -10.57
CA SER A 108 17.82 -30.59 -10.87
C SER A 108 18.77 -30.76 -9.68
N ASP A 109 19.19 -29.66 -9.05
CA ASP A 109 20.06 -29.72 -7.88
C ASP A 109 19.34 -30.33 -6.67
N ALA A 110 18.08 -29.95 -6.48
CA ALA A 110 17.23 -30.51 -5.43
C ALA A 110 17.05 -32.02 -5.61
N ARG A 111 16.89 -32.49 -6.86
CA ARG A 111 16.82 -33.91 -7.20
C ARG A 111 18.07 -34.61 -6.73
N TYR A 112 19.25 -34.13 -7.16
CA TYR A 112 20.54 -34.70 -6.76
C TYR A 112 20.71 -34.73 -5.24
N SER A 113 20.41 -33.62 -4.56
CA SER A 113 20.51 -33.57 -3.09
C SER A 113 19.57 -34.54 -2.39
N PHE A 114 18.33 -34.69 -2.84
CA PHE A 114 17.42 -35.66 -2.24
C PHE A 114 17.80 -37.11 -2.55
N GLU A 115 18.35 -37.40 -3.73
CA GLU A 115 18.93 -38.72 -4.05
C GLU A 115 20.07 -39.07 -3.08
N ARG A 116 21.01 -38.14 -2.87
CA ARG A 116 22.10 -38.30 -1.89
C ARG A 116 21.57 -38.48 -0.46
N ALA A 117 20.54 -37.72 -0.08
CA ALA A 117 19.89 -37.90 1.22
C ALA A 117 19.27 -39.30 1.36
N LEU A 118 18.56 -39.79 0.34
CA LEU A 118 17.93 -41.11 0.36
C LEU A 118 18.94 -42.26 0.33
N ALA A 119 20.09 -42.08 -0.32
CA ALA A 119 21.20 -43.04 -0.26
C ALA A 119 21.70 -43.25 1.18
N LEU A 120 21.73 -42.18 1.98
CA LEU A 120 22.15 -42.21 3.38
C LEU A 120 21.04 -42.63 4.36
N ASN A 121 19.76 -42.37 4.04
CA ASN A 121 18.62 -42.80 4.87
C ASN A 121 17.35 -43.08 4.04
N LYS A 122 17.17 -44.35 3.65
CA LYS A 122 16.00 -44.81 2.89
C LYS A 122 14.69 -44.84 3.67
N SER A 123 14.72 -44.73 5.00
CA SER A 123 13.52 -44.80 5.85
C SER A 123 12.77 -43.46 5.98
N SER A 124 13.34 -42.36 5.48
CA SER A 124 12.75 -41.03 5.63
C SER A 124 11.56 -40.82 4.69
N ALA A 125 10.36 -41.01 5.22
CA ALA A 125 9.11 -40.74 4.50
C ALA A 125 8.98 -39.28 4.02
N LYS A 126 9.51 -38.31 4.78
CA LYS A 126 9.50 -36.89 4.40
C LYS A 126 10.43 -36.61 3.23
N THR A 127 11.59 -37.27 3.17
CA THR A 127 12.53 -37.12 2.06
C THR A 127 11.97 -37.73 0.79
N TRP A 128 11.41 -38.94 0.87
CA TRP A 128 10.69 -39.55 -0.25
C TRP A 128 9.54 -38.66 -0.77
N TRP A 129 8.80 -38.01 0.12
CA TRP A 129 7.73 -37.10 -0.28
C TRP A 129 8.25 -35.86 -1.02
N LEU A 130 9.29 -35.20 -0.50
CA LEU A 130 9.87 -34.02 -1.16
C LEU A 130 10.60 -34.40 -2.47
N PHE A 131 11.26 -35.55 -2.50
CA PHE A 131 11.91 -36.09 -3.69
C PHE A 131 10.88 -36.37 -4.78
N GLY A 132 9.77 -37.06 -4.44
CA GLY A 132 8.67 -37.27 -5.37
C GLY A 132 8.08 -35.97 -5.89
N TRP A 133 8.03 -34.92 -5.07
CA TRP A 133 7.60 -33.59 -5.52
C TRP A 133 8.58 -32.97 -6.52
N VAL A 134 9.88 -33.02 -6.27
CA VAL A 134 10.89 -32.55 -7.23
C VAL A 134 10.78 -33.29 -8.56
N LEU A 135 10.73 -34.61 -8.54
CA LEU A 135 10.59 -35.44 -9.75
C LEU A 135 9.31 -35.09 -10.52
N GLN A 136 8.21 -34.79 -9.82
CA GLN A 136 6.99 -34.35 -10.46
C GLN A 136 7.15 -33.01 -11.19
N GLN A 137 7.87 -32.06 -10.58
CA GLN A 137 8.13 -30.76 -11.22
C GLN A 137 9.05 -30.91 -12.45
N LEU A 138 9.97 -31.88 -12.44
CA LEU A 138 10.82 -32.24 -13.58
C LEU A 138 10.08 -33.04 -14.67
N LYS A 139 8.75 -33.24 -14.54
CA LYS A 139 7.92 -34.06 -15.46
C LYS A 139 8.31 -35.55 -15.50
N GLU A 140 8.99 -36.06 -14.48
CA GLU A 140 9.36 -37.48 -14.33
C GLU A 140 8.25 -38.25 -13.58
N GLN A 141 7.14 -38.49 -14.27
CA GLN A 141 5.91 -38.95 -13.65
C GLN A 141 6.02 -40.34 -12.97
N SER A 142 6.66 -41.31 -13.63
CA SER A 142 6.83 -42.67 -13.09
C SER A 142 7.68 -42.70 -11.83
N ALA A 143 8.83 -42.02 -11.85
CA ALA A 143 9.74 -41.92 -10.72
C ALA A 143 9.10 -41.16 -9.53
N SER A 144 8.33 -40.10 -9.82
CA SER A 144 7.57 -39.37 -8.81
C SER A 144 6.54 -40.25 -8.09
N LEU A 145 5.76 -41.03 -8.84
CA LEU A 145 4.77 -41.95 -8.28
C LEU A 145 5.43 -43.01 -7.38
N TYR A 146 6.56 -43.58 -7.82
CA TYR A 146 7.36 -44.50 -7.01
C TYR A 146 7.81 -43.85 -5.69
N ALA A 147 8.39 -42.65 -5.75
CA ALA A 147 8.84 -41.93 -4.57
C ALA A 147 7.69 -41.63 -3.59
N TYR A 148 6.51 -41.24 -4.09
CA TYR A 148 5.33 -41.05 -3.24
C TYR A 148 4.82 -42.35 -2.61
N GLU A 149 4.92 -43.48 -3.32
CA GLU A 149 4.57 -44.79 -2.77
C GLU A 149 5.53 -45.18 -1.64
N GLN A 150 6.84 -44.96 -1.81
CA GLN A 150 7.84 -45.16 -0.75
C GLN A 150 7.57 -44.24 0.45
N ALA A 151 7.26 -42.96 0.19
CA ALA A 151 6.86 -42.03 1.24
C ALA A 151 5.66 -42.54 2.04
N ARG A 152 4.66 -43.14 1.37
CA ARG A 152 3.49 -43.74 2.01
C ARG A 152 3.86 -44.95 2.85
N LYS A 153 4.66 -45.88 2.32
CA LYS A 153 5.10 -47.12 2.99
C LYS A 153 5.91 -46.82 4.25
N SER A 154 6.86 -45.88 4.16
CA SER A 154 7.75 -45.50 5.27
C SER A 154 7.11 -44.54 6.28
N SER A 155 5.93 -43.98 6.01
CA SER A 155 5.28 -43.01 6.89
C SER A 155 4.60 -43.70 8.08
N TRP A 156 4.89 -43.23 9.30
CA TRP A 156 4.21 -43.63 10.53
C TRP A 156 2.86 -42.91 10.72
N HIS A 157 2.54 -41.91 9.89
CA HIS A 157 1.32 -41.13 10.02
C HIS A 157 0.11 -41.89 9.45
N PRO A 158 -0.93 -42.24 10.24
CA PRO A 158 -2.04 -43.08 9.79
C PRO A 158 -2.79 -42.53 8.57
N ASN A 159 -3.03 -41.21 8.53
CA ASN A 159 -3.68 -40.58 7.37
C ASN A 159 -2.84 -40.63 6.09
N VAL A 160 -1.51 -40.66 6.17
CA VAL A 160 -0.65 -40.76 4.98
C VAL A 160 -0.67 -42.19 4.48
N LYS A 161 -0.54 -43.19 5.37
CA LYS A 161 -0.71 -44.60 5.00
C LYS A 161 -2.03 -44.86 4.28
N ARG A 162 -3.12 -44.22 4.76
CA ARG A 162 -4.50 -44.40 4.29
C ARG A 162 -4.89 -43.57 3.07
N PHE A 163 -4.44 -42.31 2.98
CA PHE A 163 -4.88 -41.35 1.94
C PHE A 163 -3.72 -40.86 1.07
N GLY A 164 -2.55 -41.48 1.17
CA GLY A 164 -1.33 -41.11 0.45
C GLY A 164 -0.75 -39.76 0.86
N VAL A 165 0.22 -39.31 0.06
CA VAL A 165 0.93 -38.05 0.24
C VAL A 165 0.06 -36.80 0.04
N GLY A 166 -1.12 -36.94 -0.58
CA GLY A 166 -2.10 -35.87 -0.72
C GLY A 166 -2.50 -35.24 0.62
N TYR A 167 -2.48 -36.04 1.69
CA TYR A 167 -2.67 -35.52 3.06
C TYR A 167 -1.58 -34.52 3.49
N TRP A 168 -0.31 -34.80 3.21
CA TRP A 168 0.78 -33.88 3.54
C TRP A 168 0.79 -32.65 2.64
N PHE A 169 0.43 -32.79 1.36
CA PHE A 169 0.21 -31.63 0.51
C PHE A 169 -0.89 -30.73 1.07
N ALA A 170 -2.05 -31.27 1.45
CA ALA A 170 -3.13 -30.49 2.05
C ALA A 170 -2.73 -29.83 3.39
N GLN A 171 -1.96 -30.51 4.24
CA GLN A 171 -1.44 -29.94 5.51
C GLN A 171 -0.42 -28.82 5.27
N SER A 172 0.42 -28.98 4.26
CA SER A 172 1.38 -27.96 3.81
C SER A 172 0.70 -26.86 2.98
N ARG A 173 -0.62 -26.92 2.87
CA ARG A 173 -1.48 -26.07 2.04
C ARG A 173 -1.17 -26.17 0.56
N ASN A 174 -0.41 -27.13 0.05
CA ASN A 174 -0.15 -27.28 -1.38
C ASN A 174 -1.38 -27.87 -2.09
N TRP A 175 -2.38 -27.03 -2.34
CA TRP A 175 -3.73 -27.47 -2.69
C TRP A 175 -3.79 -28.17 -4.04
N MET A 176 -3.15 -27.64 -5.08
CA MET A 176 -3.18 -28.26 -6.42
C MET A 176 -2.56 -29.67 -6.42
N GLN A 177 -1.44 -29.83 -5.72
CA GLN A 177 -0.73 -31.10 -5.58
C GLN A 177 -1.53 -32.09 -4.72
N ALA A 178 -2.26 -31.59 -3.73
CA ALA A 178 -3.22 -32.41 -2.99
C ALA A 178 -4.37 -32.90 -3.89
N VAL A 179 -4.88 -32.06 -4.79
CA VAL A 179 -5.88 -32.47 -5.79
C VAL A 179 -5.31 -33.58 -6.67
N HIS A 180 -4.15 -33.37 -7.29
CA HIS A 180 -3.53 -34.37 -8.16
C HIS A 180 -3.30 -35.70 -7.44
N ALA A 181 -2.76 -35.67 -6.21
CA ALA A 181 -2.53 -36.88 -5.43
C ALA A 181 -3.82 -37.62 -5.06
N TYR A 182 -4.90 -36.89 -4.74
CA TYR A 182 -6.19 -37.52 -4.47
C TYR A 182 -6.87 -38.06 -5.73
N THR A 183 -6.74 -37.37 -6.87
CA THR A 183 -7.25 -37.83 -8.17
C THR A 183 -6.57 -39.13 -8.60
N GLY A 184 -5.23 -39.20 -8.56
CA GLY A 184 -4.52 -40.43 -8.92
C GLY A 184 -4.88 -41.64 -8.04
N LEU A 185 -5.13 -41.42 -6.75
CA LEU A 185 -5.63 -42.50 -5.86
C LEU A 185 -7.07 -42.93 -6.19
N LEU A 186 -7.92 -42.00 -6.65
CA LEU A 186 -9.28 -42.32 -7.07
C LEU A 186 -9.29 -43.11 -8.39
N GLU A 187 -8.44 -42.74 -9.35
CA GLU A 187 -8.27 -43.44 -10.62
C GLU A 187 -7.66 -44.84 -10.43
N ALA A 188 -6.69 -45.00 -9.52
CA ALA A 188 -6.08 -46.28 -9.20
C ALA A 188 -6.96 -47.23 -8.36
N SER A 189 -8.12 -46.76 -7.88
CA SER A 189 -9.04 -47.57 -7.09
C SER A 189 -9.88 -48.48 -8.01
N GLN A 190 -9.60 -49.79 -8.00
CA GLN A 190 -10.36 -50.84 -8.70
C GLN A 190 -11.87 -50.85 -8.34
N PRO A 191 -12.77 -51.44 -9.16
CA PRO A 191 -14.21 -51.52 -8.87
C PRO A 191 -14.56 -52.15 -7.51
N ASN A 192 -13.74 -53.09 -7.03
CA ASN A 192 -13.89 -53.77 -5.75
C ASN A 192 -13.28 -52.99 -4.55
N THR A 193 -12.83 -51.75 -4.76
CA THR A 193 -12.27 -50.92 -3.68
C THR A 193 -13.37 -50.54 -2.69
N LYS A 194 -13.09 -50.74 -1.39
CA LYS A 194 -14.02 -50.43 -0.29
C LYS A 194 -14.64 -49.04 -0.48
N THR A 195 -15.93 -48.97 -0.82
CA THR A 195 -16.75 -47.76 -1.08
C THR A 195 -16.50 -46.63 -0.05
N LYS A 196 -16.22 -47.01 1.20
CA LYS A 196 -15.87 -46.12 2.31
C LYS A 196 -14.59 -45.30 2.09
N LEU A 197 -13.57 -45.84 1.42
CA LEU A 197 -12.31 -45.14 1.13
C LEU A 197 -12.50 -44.11 0.02
N ILE A 198 -13.16 -44.48 -1.08
CA ILE A 198 -13.47 -43.59 -2.21
C ILE A 198 -14.27 -42.39 -1.72
N ALA A 199 -15.35 -42.60 -0.95
CA ALA A 199 -16.14 -41.51 -0.38
C ALA A 199 -15.31 -40.56 0.52
N GLN A 200 -14.32 -41.08 1.25
CA GLN A 200 -13.42 -40.27 2.08
C GLN A 200 -12.40 -39.49 1.25
N LEU A 201 -11.89 -40.06 0.16
CA LEU A 201 -10.99 -39.38 -0.77
C LEU A 201 -11.71 -38.25 -1.50
N LEU A 202 -12.89 -38.50 -2.05
CA LEU A 202 -13.75 -37.48 -2.66
C LEU A 202 -14.05 -36.33 -1.69
N ARG A 203 -14.44 -36.64 -0.45
CA ARG A 203 -14.64 -35.60 0.58
C ARG A 203 -13.39 -34.74 0.82
N ARG A 204 -12.21 -35.35 0.83
CA ARG A 204 -10.94 -34.62 1.03
C ARG A 204 -10.59 -33.77 -0.19
N ARG A 205 -10.77 -34.29 -1.40
CA ARG A 205 -10.54 -33.56 -2.65
C ARG A 205 -11.52 -32.38 -2.78
N ALA A 206 -12.79 -32.59 -2.48
CA ALA A 206 -13.80 -31.53 -2.38
C ALA A 206 -13.39 -30.40 -1.43
N TYR A 207 -12.90 -30.74 -0.23
CA TYR A 207 -12.39 -29.74 0.71
C TYR A 207 -11.20 -28.96 0.16
N VAL A 208 -10.32 -29.60 -0.61
CA VAL A 208 -9.21 -28.92 -1.28
C VAL A 208 -9.72 -28.00 -2.39
N TYR A 209 -10.69 -28.42 -3.20
CA TYR A 209 -11.34 -27.58 -4.20
C TYR A 209 -11.97 -26.33 -3.57
N GLN A 210 -12.62 -26.43 -2.40
CA GLN A 210 -13.08 -25.25 -1.65
C GLN A 210 -11.95 -24.27 -1.28
N ARG A 211 -10.75 -24.78 -0.92
CA ARG A 211 -9.58 -23.91 -0.65
C ARG A 211 -9.00 -23.28 -1.92
N LEU A 212 -9.28 -23.89 -3.06
CA LEU A 212 -8.96 -23.37 -4.38
C LEU A 212 -10.06 -22.46 -4.96
N LEU A 213 -11.17 -22.25 -4.25
CA LEU A 213 -12.35 -21.52 -4.74
C LEU A 213 -13.02 -22.18 -5.97
N ASP A 214 -12.74 -23.47 -6.23
CA ASP A 214 -13.37 -24.24 -7.29
C ASP A 214 -14.63 -24.92 -6.74
N TRP A 215 -15.72 -24.17 -6.72
CA TRP A 215 -16.95 -24.59 -6.05
C TRP A 215 -17.70 -25.68 -6.82
N ASP A 216 -17.61 -25.69 -8.15
CA ASP A 216 -18.26 -26.68 -9.02
C ASP A 216 -17.64 -28.07 -8.91
N ARG A 217 -16.31 -28.18 -8.85
CA ARG A 217 -15.67 -29.48 -8.59
C ARG A 217 -15.88 -29.92 -7.15
N ALA A 218 -15.90 -28.97 -6.20
CA ALA A 218 -16.19 -29.29 -4.81
C ALA A 218 -17.61 -29.87 -4.63
N SER A 219 -18.63 -29.26 -5.24
CA SER A 219 -20.02 -29.72 -5.13
C SER A 219 -20.19 -31.12 -5.75
N ARG A 220 -19.63 -31.36 -6.95
CA ARG A 220 -19.63 -32.68 -7.61
C ARG A 220 -18.99 -33.77 -6.74
N ASP A 221 -17.79 -33.52 -6.21
CA ASP A 221 -17.11 -34.50 -5.34
C ASP A 221 -17.91 -34.78 -4.06
N TYR A 222 -18.56 -33.76 -3.48
CA TYR A 222 -19.42 -33.97 -2.31
C TYR A 222 -20.69 -34.76 -2.65
N GLN A 223 -21.32 -34.52 -3.79
CA GLN A 223 -22.48 -35.29 -4.27
C GLN A 223 -22.11 -36.75 -4.47
N GLN A 224 -21.02 -37.03 -5.18
CA GLN A 224 -20.55 -38.40 -5.42
C GLN A 224 -20.16 -39.09 -4.11
N ALA A 225 -19.49 -38.39 -3.19
CA ALA A 225 -19.17 -38.93 -1.87
C ALA A 225 -20.43 -39.29 -1.07
N LEU A 226 -21.48 -38.48 -1.17
CA LEU A 226 -22.75 -38.69 -0.48
C LEU A 226 -23.52 -39.89 -1.07
N GLN A 227 -23.52 -40.06 -2.40
CA GLN A 227 -24.12 -41.21 -3.09
C GLN A 227 -23.43 -42.53 -2.69
N LEU A 228 -22.10 -42.55 -2.67
CA LEU A 228 -21.32 -43.74 -2.30
C LEU A 228 -21.46 -44.08 -0.81
N LYS A 229 -21.53 -43.06 0.04
CA LYS A 229 -21.71 -43.26 1.48
C LYS A 229 -22.49 -42.10 2.09
N PRO A 230 -23.81 -42.27 2.31
CA PRO A 230 -24.63 -41.29 2.99
C PRO A 230 -24.03 -40.91 4.33
N SER A 231 -23.77 -39.60 4.52
CA SER A 231 -23.20 -39.09 5.75
C SER A 231 -23.74 -37.70 6.04
N ASN A 232 -24.29 -37.53 7.23
CA ASN A 232 -24.74 -36.24 7.74
C ASN A 232 -23.63 -35.18 7.66
N SER A 233 -22.35 -35.57 7.73
CA SER A 233 -21.20 -34.65 7.65
C SER A 233 -20.98 -33.98 6.29
N LEU A 234 -21.62 -34.45 5.21
CA LEU A 234 -21.41 -33.98 3.84
C LEU A 234 -22.44 -32.93 3.37
N PHE A 235 -23.67 -32.97 3.87
CA PHE A 235 -24.75 -32.08 3.41
C PHE A 235 -24.43 -30.59 3.53
N GLU A 236 -23.85 -30.17 4.66
CA GLU A 236 -23.53 -28.75 4.89
C GLU A 236 -22.42 -28.25 3.94
N PRO A 237 -21.25 -28.90 3.83
CA PRO A 237 -20.25 -28.53 2.82
C PRO A 237 -20.76 -28.58 1.37
N LEU A 238 -21.68 -29.50 1.04
CA LEU A 238 -22.28 -29.60 -0.29
C LEU A 238 -23.20 -28.41 -0.57
N ALA A 239 -24.20 -28.18 0.29
CA ALA A 239 -25.13 -27.06 0.14
C ALA A 239 -24.37 -25.73 0.08
N TRP A 240 -23.28 -25.63 0.85
CA TRP A 240 -22.38 -24.49 0.81
C TRP A 240 -21.72 -24.30 -0.56
N ALA A 241 -21.11 -25.36 -1.11
CA ALA A 241 -20.43 -25.30 -2.40
C ALA A 241 -21.41 -24.95 -3.52
N LEU A 242 -22.60 -25.56 -3.52
CA LEU A 242 -23.67 -25.24 -4.46
C LEU A 242 -24.12 -23.77 -4.38
N ALA A 243 -24.22 -23.23 -3.16
CA ALA A 243 -24.55 -21.82 -2.96
C ALA A 243 -23.46 -20.86 -3.42
N GLN A 244 -22.19 -21.28 -3.47
CA GLN A 244 -21.12 -20.44 -4.05
C GLN A 244 -21.11 -20.46 -5.58
N SER A 245 -21.62 -21.54 -6.18
CA SER A 245 -21.80 -21.70 -7.62
C SER A 245 -23.15 -21.15 -8.12
N ASP A 246 -23.88 -20.39 -7.29
CA ASP A 246 -25.23 -19.89 -7.59
C ASP A 246 -26.26 -20.95 -8.01
N GLN A 247 -26.06 -22.22 -7.61
CA GLN A 247 -26.97 -23.34 -7.93
C GLN A 247 -28.11 -23.45 -6.89
N TRP A 248 -28.86 -22.37 -6.72
CA TRP A 248 -29.82 -22.20 -5.62
C TRP A 248 -30.93 -23.26 -5.58
N GLN A 249 -31.40 -23.75 -6.73
CA GLN A 249 -32.39 -24.84 -6.78
C GLN A 249 -31.85 -26.15 -6.18
N GLN A 250 -30.58 -26.48 -6.45
CA GLN A 250 -29.96 -27.67 -5.85
C GLN A 250 -29.68 -27.47 -4.36
N VAL A 251 -29.33 -26.24 -3.93
CA VAL A 251 -29.18 -25.90 -2.51
C VAL A 251 -30.46 -26.21 -1.76
N GLU A 252 -31.61 -25.82 -2.31
CA GLU A 252 -32.92 -26.09 -1.72
C GLU A 252 -33.13 -27.59 -1.49
N THR A 253 -32.99 -28.39 -2.55
CA THR A 253 -33.17 -29.86 -2.49
C THR A 253 -32.24 -30.50 -1.47
N VAL A 254 -30.94 -30.19 -1.52
CA VAL A 254 -29.93 -30.76 -0.61
C VAL A 254 -30.23 -30.35 0.84
N CYS A 255 -30.67 -29.13 1.08
CA CYS A 255 -30.98 -28.66 2.43
C CYS A 255 -32.27 -29.30 2.98
N GLN A 256 -33.30 -29.49 2.17
CA GLN A 256 -34.52 -30.23 2.56
C GLN A 256 -34.17 -31.68 2.93
N GLN A 257 -33.40 -32.38 2.09
CA GLN A 257 -32.90 -33.73 2.37
C GLN A 257 -32.06 -33.77 3.66
N ALA A 258 -31.20 -32.78 3.87
CA ALA A 258 -30.38 -32.69 5.08
C ALA A 258 -31.22 -32.53 6.35
N LEU A 259 -32.32 -31.76 6.30
CA LEU A 259 -33.23 -31.57 7.43
C LEU A 259 -34.08 -32.80 7.75
N GLN A 260 -34.28 -33.71 6.80
CA GLN A 260 -34.89 -35.01 7.05
C GLN A 260 -33.89 -35.96 7.74
N ASN A 261 -32.63 -35.97 7.28
CA ASN A 261 -31.62 -36.95 7.70
C ASN A 261 -30.80 -36.57 8.95
N ILE A 262 -30.60 -35.28 9.24
CA ILE A 262 -29.83 -34.84 10.40
C ILE A 262 -30.72 -34.89 11.66
N PRO A 263 -30.40 -35.68 12.70
CA PRO A 263 -31.23 -35.77 13.90
C PRO A 263 -31.49 -34.42 14.58
N LYS A 264 -32.68 -34.25 15.19
CA LYS A 264 -33.09 -32.99 15.86
C LYS A 264 -32.11 -32.51 16.94
N ILE A 265 -31.36 -33.43 17.57
CA ILE A 265 -30.34 -33.13 18.58
C ILE A 265 -29.18 -32.27 18.05
N PHE A 266 -28.89 -32.29 16.74
CA PHE A 266 -27.83 -31.47 16.14
C PHE A 266 -28.30 -30.05 15.78
N VAL A 267 -28.84 -29.33 16.77
CA VAL A 267 -29.50 -28.02 16.63
C VAL A 267 -28.65 -27.02 15.84
N ALA A 268 -27.38 -26.83 16.21
CA ALA A 268 -26.49 -25.85 15.56
C ALA A 268 -26.22 -26.16 14.08
N LYS A 269 -26.22 -27.44 13.70
CA LYS A 269 -26.04 -27.86 12.30
C LYS A 269 -27.32 -27.68 11.50
N ARG A 270 -28.48 -28.09 12.05
CA ARG A 270 -29.79 -27.85 11.43
C ARG A 270 -30.04 -26.36 11.22
N LYS A 271 -29.65 -25.50 12.17
CA LYS A 271 -29.72 -24.03 12.00
C LYS A 271 -28.90 -23.53 10.81
N ARG A 272 -27.68 -24.03 10.59
CA ARG A 272 -26.85 -23.65 9.43
C ARG A 272 -27.49 -24.08 8.10
N ILE A 273 -28.00 -25.30 8.04
CA ILE A 273 -28.74 -25.80 6.86
C ILE A 273 -30.00 -24.98 6.58
N ARG A 274 -30.82 -24.69 7.62
CA ARG A 274 -32.02 -23.87 7.45
C ARG A 274 -31.72 -22.46 6.94
N LYS A 275 -30.60 -21.84 7.36
CA LYS A 275 -30.19 -20.54 6.80
C LYS A 275 -29.89 -20.63 5.31
N LEU A 276 -29.21 -21.68 4.85
CA LEU A 276 -28.94 -21.88 3.42
C LEU A 276 -30.22 -22.11 2.64
N LEU A 277 -31.14 -22.92 3.18
CA LEU A 277 -32.46 -23.14 2.60
C LEU A 277 -33.28 -21.85 2.51
N ALA A 278 -33.27 -21.05 3.58
CA ALA A 278 -33.97 -19.77 3.60
C ALA A 278 -33.41 -18.80 2.54
N LEU A 279 -32.08 -18.78 2.35
CA LEU A 279 -31.43 -17.99 1.31
C LEU A 279 -31.80 -18.46 -0.09
N SER A 280 -31.83 -19.77 -0.36
CA SER A 280 -32.22 -20.28 -1.68
C SER A 280 -33.67 -19.95 -2.04
N LEU A 281 -34.56 -19.95 -1.04
CA LEU A 281 -35.98 -19.62 -1.20
C LEU A 281 -36.24 -18.10 -1.29
N SER A 282 -35.29 -17.26 -0.86
CA SER A 282 -35.51 -15.83 -0.60
C SER A 282 -35.99 -15.01 -1.80
N GLN A 283 -35.65 -15.43 -3.02
CA GLN A 283 -35.97 -14.71 -4.26
C GLN A 283 -37.34 -15.11 -4.83
N ASN A 284 -37.66 -16.40 -4.84
CA ASN A 284 -38.82 -16.94 -5.55
C ASN A 284 -39.98 -17.31 -4.61
N GLN A 285 -39.68 -17.61 -3.34
CA GLN A 285 -40.63 -18.12 -2.36
C GLN A 285 -40.42 -17.41 -1.01
N PRO A 286 -40.60 -16.08 -0.95
CA PRO A 286 -40.23 -15.29 0.22
C PRO A 286 -40.96 -15.72 1.50
N ARG A 287 -42.20 -16.18 1.40
CA ARG A 287 -42.96 -16.71 2.55
C ARG A 287 -42.30 -17.96 3.16
N GLN A 288 -41.98 -18.95 2.32
CA GLN A 288 -41.30 -20.17 2.80
C GLN A 288 -39.90 -19.86 3.33
N ALA A 289 -39.18 -18.93 2.69
CA ALA A 289 -37.88 -18.47 3.16
C ALA A 289 -37.96 -17.93 4.60
N ILE A 290 -38.97 -17.12 4.89
CA ILE A 290 -39.20 -16.54 6.22
C ILE A 290 -39.50 -17.62 7.25
N GLU A 291 -40.33 -18.62 6.92
CA GLU A 291 -40.59 -19.76 7.82
C GLU A 291 -39.28 -20.48 8.21
N GLN A 292 -38.38 -20.66 7.23
CA GLN A 292 -37.06 -21.25 7.49
C GLN A 292 -36.16 -20.35 8.35
N PHE A 293 -36.18 -19.03 8.12
CA PHE A 293 -35.46 -18.08 8.96
C PHE A 293 -36.02 -18.05 10.38
N GLN A 294 -37.34 -18.05 10.56
CA GLN A 294 -37.99 -18.08 11.87
C GLN A 294 -37.56 -19.31 12.65
N HIS A 295 -37.46 -20.51 12.06
CA HIS A 295 -36.90 -21.66 12.77
C HIS A 295 -35.45 -21.49 13.28
N CYS A 296 -34.66 -20.57 12.71
CA CYS A 296 -33.32 -20.25 13.17
C CYS A 296 -33.32 -19.28 14.36
N TYR A 297 -34.27 -18.35 14.39
CA TYR A 297 -34.27 -17.16 15.25
C TYR A 297 -35.48 -17.04 16.19
N SER A 298 -36.57 -17.78 15.99
CA SER A 298 -37.82 -17.64 16.75
C SER A 298 -37.75 -18.36 18.10
N THR A 299 -37.71 -17.57 19.15
CA THR A 299 -38.33 -17.88 20.46
C THR A 299 -39.11 -16.61 20.81
N THR A 300 -40.43 -16.62 20.66
CA THR A 300 -41.41 -15.53 20.41
C THR A 300 -41.32 -14.17 21.13
N ALA A 301 -40.31 -13.90 21.97
CA ALA A 301 -40.01 -12.58 22.53
C ALA A 301 -38.52 -12.37 22.87
N TRP A 302 -37.60 -13.16 22.29
CA TRP A 302 -36.20 -13.19 22.69
C TRP A 302 -35.47 -11.87 22.46
N TRP A 303 -35.75 -11.20 21.33
CA TRP A 303 -35.17 -9.90 21.02
C TRP A 303 -35.71 -8.84 21.99
N GLN A 304 -37.01 -8.91 22.32
CA GLN A 304 -37.65 -8.06 23.31
C GLN A 304 -36.98 -8.22 24.68
N ARG A 305 -36.79 -9.46 25.17
CA ARG A 305 -36.07 -9.73 26.42
C ARG A 305 -34.60 -9.28 26.35
N TYR A 306 -33.95 -9.49 25.21
CA TYR A 306 -32.55 -9.14 25.02
C TYR A 306 -32.31 -7.63 25.06
N PHE A 307 -33.23 -6.83 24.50
CA PHE A 307 -33.09 -5.38 24.47
C PHE A 307 -33.76 -4.70 25.67
N LEU A 308 -34.94 -5.16 26.14
CA LEU A 308 -35.63 -4.58 27.30
C LEU A 308 -34.97 -4.88 28.65
N LEU A 309 -34.28 -6.02 28.80
CA LEU A 309 -33.76 -6.49 30.10
C LEU A 309 -32.24 -6.46 30.22
N HIS A 310 -31.49 -5.93 29.24
CA HIS A 310 -30.03 -6.08 29.25
C HIS A 310 -29.27 -4.76 29.49
N PRO A 311 -28.79 -4.52 30.73
CA PRO A 311 -27.81 -3.49 31.05
C PRO A 311 -26.47 -3.63 30.31
N LYS A 312 -26.22 -4.74 29.58
CA LYS A 312 -24.95 -4.97 28.84
C LYS A 312 -24.84 -4.21 27.53
N LEU A 313 -25.86 -3.46 27.09
CA LEU A 313 -25.65 -2.40 26.09
C LEU A 313 -24.61 -1.37 26.58
N LEU A 314 -24.41 -1.29 27.91
CA LEU A 314 -23.37 -0.51 28.59
C LEU A 314 -22.04 -1.28 28.81
N SER A 315 -21.93 -2.54 28.38
CA SER A 315 -20.71 -3.35 28.49
C SER A 315 -19.88 -3.39 27.21
N LEU A 316 -20.19 -2.54 26.22
CA LEU A 316 -19.30 -2.31 25.10
C LEU A 316 -18.03 -1.64 25.65
N ASN A 317 -16.86 -2.25 25.41
CA ASN A 317 -15.58 -1.71 25.86
C ASN A 317 -15.28 -0.31 25.27
N ASN A 318 -15.97 0.08 24.19
CA ASN A 318 -15.83 1.40 23.57
C ASN A 318 -16.91 2.36 24.10
N PRO A 319 -16.53 3.43 24.85
CA PRO A 319 -17.45 4.44 25.36
C PRO A 319 -18.31 5.11 24.28
N GLN A 320 -17.78 5.29 23.07
CA GLN A 320 -18.53 5.89 21.97
C GLN A 320 -19.62 4.96 21.47
N HIS A 321 -19.30 3.68 21.26
CA HIS A 321 -20.32 2.70 20.84
C HIS A 321 -21.46 2.60 21.86
N ARG A 322 -21.20 2.80 23.16
CA ARG A 322 -22.25 2.88 24.19
C ARG A 322 -23.17 4.06 23.98
N LEU A 323 -22.63 5.26 23.75
CA LEU A 323 -23.43 6.46 23.47
C LEU A 323 -24.29 6.28 22.20
N HIS A 324 -23.75 5.65 21.16
CA HIS A 324 -24.51 5.34 19.94
C HIS A 324 -25.64 4.33 20.19
N ALA A 325 -25.33 3.25 20.92
CA ALA A 325 -26.33 2.27 21.28
C ALA A 325 -27.44 2.91 22.13
N GLN A 326 -27.12 3.86 23.02
CA GLN A 326 -28.11 4.63 23.78
C GLN A 326 -29.01 5.48 22.88
N LEU A 327 -28.46 6.20 21.89
CA LEU A 327 -29.26 6.99 20.95
C LEU A 327 -30.20 6.11 20.11
N ALA A 328 -29.76 4.92 19.70
CA ALA A 328 -30.59 3.97 18.98
C ALA A 328 -31.60 3.23 19.88
N TYR A 329 -31.30 3.12 21.18
CA TYR A 329 -32.06 2.33 22.15
C TYR A 329 -33.49 2.80 22.30
N ASN A 330 -33.73 4.12 22.22
CA ASN A 330 -35.08 4.67 22.32
C ASN A 330 -36.00 4.10 21.24
N TYR A 331 -35.52 4.00 19.99
CA TYR A 331 -36.28 3.38 18.91
C TYR A 331 -36.46 1.87 19.13
N VAL A 332 -35.45 1.15 19.63
CA VAL A 332 -35.60 -0.27 19.96
C VAL A 332 -36.65 -0.49 21.06
N HIS A 333 -36.66 0.38 22.07
CA HIS A 333 -37.63 0.35 23.16
C HIS A 333 -39.04 0.70 22.66
N GLN A 334 -39.19 1.71 21.80
CA GLN A 334 -40.46 2.03 21.16
C GLN A 334 -40.97 0.90 20.25
N ALA A 335 -40.08 0.27 19.47
CA ALA A 335 -40.40 -0.95 18.72
C ALA A 335 -40.87 -2.09 19.64
N GLY A 336 -40.24 -2.24 20.81
CA GLY A 336 -40.64 -3.21 21.82
C GLY A 336 -42.03 -2.96 22.40
N ARG A 337 -42.43 -1.68 22.58
CA ARG A 337 -43.80 -1.31 22.98
C ARG A 337 -44.81 -1.57 21.85
N ALA A 338 -44.47 -1.18 20.63
CA ALA A 338 -45.30 -1.41 19.44
C ALA A 338 -45.55 -2.91 19.22
N TRP A 339 -44.53 -3.77 19.43
CA TRP A 339 -44.70 -5.23 19.42
C TRP A 339 -45.75 -5.71 20.44
N THR A 340 -45.68 -5.25 21.70
CA THR A 340 -46.67 -5.62 22.74
C THR A 340 -48.08 -5.18 22.35
N GLN A 341 -48.20 -4.05 21.65
CA GLN A 341 -49.46 -3.50 21.16
C GLN A 341 -49.91 -4.13 19.83
N GLN A 342 -49.10 -5.01 19.22
CA GLN A 342 -49.31 -5.56 17.87
C GLN A 342 -49.39 -4.49 16.77
N ASP A 343 -48.81 -3.31 17.00
CA ASP A 343 -48.67 -2.24 16.01
C ASP A 343 -47.41 -2.48 15.17
N TRP A 344 -47.56 -3.30 14.13
CA TRP A 344 -46.45 -3.72 13.28
C TRP A 344 -45.87 -2.59 12.43
N HIS A 345 -46.70 -1.61 12.02
CA HIS A 345 -46.24 -0.48 11.21
C HIS A 345 -45.30 0.41 12.01
N ARG A 346 -45.71 0.79 13.23
CA ARG A 346 -44.86 1.56 14.14
C ARG A 346 -43.62 0.80 14.56
N MET A 347 -43.71 -0.52 14.71
CA MET A 347 -42.55 -1.37 14.98
C MET A 347 -41.54 -1.33 13.82
N ILE A 348 -41.99 -1.45 12.58
CA ILE A 348 -41.13 -1.36 11.38
C ILE A 348 -40.39 -0.04 11.35
N GLU A 349 -41.11 1.08 11.47
CA GLU A 349 -40.51 2.43 11.46
C GLU A 349 -39.41 2.57 12.51
N ASN A 350 -39.71 2.17 13.75
CA ASN A 350 -38.76 2.24 14.86
C ASN A 350 -37.54 1.32 14.65
N LEU A 351 -37.72 0.10 14.16
CA LEU A 351 -36.60 -0.80 13.89
C LEU A 351 -35.72 -0.32 12.74
N GLU A 352 -36.30 0.27 11.69
CA GLU A 352 -35.52 0.91 10.63
C GLU A 352 -34.69 2.07 11.17
N GLN A 353 -35.26 2.93 12.02
CA GLN A 353 -34.53 4.02 12.67
C GLN A 353 -33.44 3.51 13.61
N ALA A 354 -33.68 2.41 14.33
CA ALA A 354 -32.67 1.76 15.18
C ALA A 354 -31.52 1.19 14.34
N ILE A 355 -31.80 0.46 13.27
CA ILE A 355 -30.80 -0.14 12.37
C ILE A 355 -29.94 0.94 11.69
N LYS A 356 -30.56 2.06 11.32
CA LYS A 356 -29.86 3.23 10.75
C LYS A 356 -28.83 3.83 11.73
N ARG A 357 -29.01 3.65 13.04
CA ARG A 357 -28.18 4.28 14.09
C ARG A 357 -27.29 3.29 14.87
N TRP A 358 -27.50 1.99 14.69
CA TRP A 358 -26.74 0.98 15.45
C TRP A 358 -25.27 0.95 15.01
N PRO A 359 -24.30 1.01 15.94
CA PRO A 359 -22.89 1.21 15.61
C PRO A 359 -22.24 0.05 14.85
N ASP A 360 -22.72 -1.17 15.12
CA ASP A 360 -22.23 -2.41 14.51
C ASP A 360 -23.36 -3.11 13.75
N HIS A 361 -23.03 -4.06 12.89
CA HIS A 361 -24.05 -4.90 12.28
C HIS A 361 -24.64 -5.84 13.34
N GLU A 362 -25.89 -5.61 13.73
CA GLU A 362 -26.60 -6.42 14.73
C GLU A 362 -27.70 -7.28 14.06
N PRO A 363 -27.39 -8.53 13.69
CA PRO A 363 -28.33 -9.51 13.12
C PRO A 363 -29.71 -9.56 13.75
N ARG A 364 -29.81 -9.34 15.06
CA ARG A 364 -31.06 -9.49 15.81
C ARG A 364 -32.07 -8.41 15.46
N LEU A 365 -31.61 -7.18 15.19
CA LEU A 365 -32.49 -6.09 14.77
C LEU A 365 -33.08 -6.36 13.39
N TYR A 366 -32.26 -6.89 12.46
CA TYR A 366 -32.74 -7.33 11.15
C TYR A 366 -33.71 -8.52 11.25
N ALA A 367 -33.48 -9.45 12.18
CA ALA A 367 -34.43 -10.53 12.43
C ALA A 367 -35.78 -10.00 12.91
N ALA A 368 -35.78 -9.08 13.88
CA ALA A 368 -37.01 -8.46 14.38
C ALA A 368 -37.73 -7.64 13.28
N LEU A 369 -36.99 -6.89 12.45
CA LEU A 369 -37.56 -6.12 11.35
C LEU A 369 -38.15 -7.04 10.27
N GLY A 370 -37.46 -8.15 9.97
CA GLY A 370 -37.97 -9.18 9.08
C GLY A 370 -39.27 -9.82 9.58
N GLU A 371 -39.36 -10.10 10.88
CA GLU A 371 -40.59 -10.60 11.51
C GLU A 371 -41.73 -9.56 11.41
N ALA A 372 -41.45 -8.28 11.70
CA ALA A 372 -42.45 -7.22 11.61
C ALA A 372 -42.99 -7.04 10.17
N PHE A 373 -42.11 -7.06 9.16
CA PHE A 373 -42.53 -7.04 7.76
C PHE A 373 -43.38 -8.26 7.38
N ALA A 374 -43.09 -9.44 7.94
CA ALA A 374 -43.88 -10.64 7.69
C ALA A 374 -45.28 -10.53 8.31
N CYS A 375 -45.41 -9.93 9.50
CA CYS A 375 -46.70 -9.69 10.17
C CYS A 375 -47.64 -8.77 9.36
N VAL A 376 -47.11 -7.80 8.60
CA VAL A 376 -47.89 -6.94 7.69
C VAL A 376 -48.02 -7.49 6.27
N GLY A 377 -47.63 -8.75 6.03
CA GLY A 377 -47.71 -9.38 4.70
C GLY A 377 -46.69 -8.89 3.67
N LYS A 378 -45.68 -8.09 4.06
CA LYS A 378 -44.61 -7.60 3.18
C LYS A 378 -43.49 -8.65 3.03
N TRP A 379 -43.82 -9.81 2.48
CA TRP A 379 -42.92 -10.98 2.41
C TRP A 379 -41.58 -10.70 1.73
N LYS A 380 -41.57 -9.92 0.64
CA LYS A 380 -40.32 -9.59 -0.08
C LYS A 380 -39.37 -8.75 0.77
N ALA A 381 -39.89 -7.71 1.44
CA ALA A 381 -39.12 -6.86 2.33
C ALA A 381 -38.60 -7.65 3.54
N ALA A 382 -39.45 -8.50 4.12
CA ALA A 382 -39.07 -9.41 5.21
C ALA A 382 -37.90 -10.32 4.79
N SER A 383 -38.05 -11.03 3.67
CA SER A 383 -37.02 -11.92 3.11
C SER A 383 -35.69 -11.19 2.86
N GLN A 384 -35.74 -10.00 2.23
CA GLN A 384 -34.55 -9.16 2.01
C GLN A 384 -33.87 -8.74 3.32
N THR A 385 -34.66 -8.41 4.35
CA THR A 385 -34.14 -8.03 5.66
C THR A 385 -33.46 -9.21 6.36
N PHE A 386 -34.06 -10.40 6.31
CA PHE A 386 -33.43 -11.62 6.84
C PHE A 386 -32.11 -11.96 6.12
N CYS A 387 -32.00 -11.70 4.82
CA CYS A 387 -30.75 -11.90 4.10
C CYS A 387 -29.62 -11.03 4.67
N GLN A 388 -29.93 -9.80 5.11
CA GLN A 388 -28.94 -8.89 5.71
C GLN A 388 -28.37 -9.40 7.04
N ILE A 389 -29.03 -10.30 7.75
CA ILE A 389 -28.46 -10.96 8.96
C ILE A 389 -27.06 -11.52 8.69
N ASN A 390 -26.84 -12.07 7.49
CA ASN A 390 -25.60 -12.78 7.16
C ASN A 390 -24.57 -11.91 6.41
N LEU A 391 -24.71 -10.58 6.39
CA LEU A 391 -23.83 -9.65 5.66
C LEU A 391 -22.33 -9.93 5.87
N PHE A 392 -21.92 -10.38 7.07
CA PHE A 392 -20.53 -10.74 7.43
C PHE A 392 -20.30 -12.22 7.77
N LEU A 393 -21.30 -13.09 7.63
CA LEU A 393 -21.21 -14.50 8.06
C LEU A 393 -20.90 -15.48 6.91
N TRP A 394 -20.54 -14.95 5.75
CA TRP A 394 -20.25 -15.69 4.52
C TRP A 394 -18.80 -15.39 4.07
N PRO A 395 -17.86 -16.36 3.94
CA PRO A 395 -18.03 -17.81 3.88
C PRO A 395 -17.53 -18.65 5.08
N SER A 396 -18.19 -19.78 5.32
CA SER A 396 -18.23 -20.57 6.57
C SER A 396 -16.91 -20.92 7.32
N SER A 397 -17.08 -21.12 8.63
CA SER A 397 -16.25 -21.86 9.60
C SER A 397 -15.05 -21.22 10.32
N GLN A 398 -14.83 -19.90 10.28
CA GLN A 398 -14.08 -19.20 11.33
C GLN A 398 -14.27 -17.68 11.17
N GLN A 399 -14.81 -17.07 12.23
CA GLN A 399 -15.11 -15.64 12.41
C GLN A 399 -14.12 -14.73 11.65
N LEU A 400 -14.60 -13.79 10.84
CA LEU A 400 -13.77 -12.71 10.26
C LEU A 400 -12.89 -12.03 11.33
N HIS A 401 -13.42 -11.90 12.55
CA HIS A 401 -12.71 -11.38 13.72
C HIS A 401 -11.60 -12.28 14.28
N GLN A 402 -11.64 -13.61 14.06
CA GLN A 402 -10.58 -14.54 14.48
C GLN A 402 -9.40 -14.58 13.50
N ARG A 403 -9.61 -14.23 12.21
CA ARG A 403 -8.58 -14.30 11.18
C ARG A 403 -7.63 -13.10 11.17
N THR A 404 -8.00 -11.97 11.79
CA THR A 404 -7.09 -10.83 11.97
C THR A 404 -7.35 -10.07 13.26
N LYS A 405 -6.31 -9.98 14.10
CA LYS A 405 -6.31 -9.15 15.32
C LYS A 405 -6.10 -7.66 15.02
N LYS A 406 -5.73 -7.28 13.78
CA LYS A 406 -5.45 -5.88 13.41
C LYS A 406 -6.73 -5.17 12.99
N GLN A 407 -7.13 -4.14 13.72
CA GLN A 407 -8.32 -3.33 13.46
C GLN A 407 -8.35 -2.76 12.04
N THR A 408 -7.22 -2.26 11.51
CA THR A 408 -7.14 -1.71 10.15
C THR A 408 -7.51 -2.71 9.06
N GLN A 409 -7.09 -3.97 9.19
CA GLN A 409 -7.45 -5.03 8.23
C GLN A 409 -8.94 -5.39 8.30
N ARG A 410 -9.53 -5.30 9.50
CA ARG A 410 -10.94 -5.54 9.71
C ARG A 410 -11.79 -4.46 9.01
N LEU A 411 -11.44 -3.19 9.18
CA LEU A 411 -12.14 -2.07 8.53
C LEU A 411 -12.11 -2.18 7.00
N VAL A 412 -10.96 -2.54 6.43
CA VAL A 412 -10.81 -2.74 4.97
C VAL A 412 -11.74 -3.85 4.46
N LEU A 413 -11.79 -4.99 5.17
CA LEU A 413 -12.65 -6.11 4.80
C LEU A 413 -14.13 -5.73 4.94
N GLU A 414 -14.52 -5.09 6.04
CA GLU A 414 -15.90 -4.67 6.29
C GLU A 414 -16.37 -3.65 5.24
N TYR A 415 -15.54 -2.66 4.90
CA TYR A 415 -15.82 -1.71 3.82
C TYR A 415 -15.98 -2.41 2.47
N ALA A 416 -15.10 -3.37 2.14
CA ALA A 416 -15.23 -4.15 0.92
C ALA A 416 -16.56 -4.92 0.88
N GLU A 417 -16.94 -5.62 1.95
CA GLU A 417 -18.19 -6.37 1.98
C GLU A 417 -19.43 -5.44 1.90
N HIS A 418 -19.41 -4.28 2.56
CA HIS A 418 -20.48 -3.28 2.42
C HIS A 418 -20.59 -2.77 0.98
N ARG A 419 -19.46 -2.39 0.36
CA ARG A 419 -19.39 -1.86 -0.99
C ARG A 419 -19.89 -2.85 -2.04
N GLU A 420 -19.55 -4.13 -1.90
CA GLU A 420 -19.92 -5.15 -2.90
C GLU A 420 -21.34 -5.72 -2.71
N ARG A 421 -21.89 -5.67 -1.48
CA ARG A 421 -23.18 -6.35 -1.17
C ARG A 421 -24.36 -5.42 -0.93
N LEU A 422 -24.12 -4.15 -0.59
CA LEU A 422 -25.19 -3.20 -0.33
C LEU A 422 -25.42 -2.26 -1.52
N PRO A 423 -26.68 -1.91 -1.82
CA PRO A 423 -26.99 -0.94 -2.86
C PRO A 423 -26.62 0.48 -2.42
N ILE A 424 -26.36 1.35 -3.40
CA ILE A 424 -26.28 2.80 -3.18
C ILE A 424 -27.66 3.33 -2.80
N GLN A 425 -27.70 4.28 -1.87
CA GLN A 425 -28.91 4.93 -1.37
C GLN A 425 -29.03 6.34 -2.00
N PRO A 426 -30.00 6.56 -2.90
CA PRO A 426 -30.06 7.79 -3.70
C PRO A 426 -30.28 9.08 -2.90
N GLN A 427 -31.03 9.01 -1.81
CA GLN A 427 -31.41 10.14 -0.95
C GLN A 427 -30.60 10.17 0.36
N LEU A 428 -29.34 9.73 0.31
CA LEU A 428 -28.43 9.73 1.45
C LEU A 428 -27.20 10.59 1.17
N ILE A 429 -26.94 11.53 2.07
CA ILE A 429 -25.77 12.41 2.04
C ILE A 429 -24.92 12.14 3.27
N LEU A 430 -23.63 11.88 3.05
CA LEU A 430 -22.63 11.77 4.12
C LEU A 430 -21.77 13.03 4.17
N TYR A 431 -21.67 13.63 5.35
CA TYR A 431 -20.87 14.80 5.66
C TYR A 431 -19.72 14.40 6.60
N GLU A 432 -18.50 14.79 6.27
CA GLU A 432 -17.33 14.65 7.15
C GLU A 432 -16.51 15.94 7.10
N SER A 433 -16.30 16.60 8.25
CA SER A 433 -15.43 17.78 8.35
C SER A 433 -14.23 17.48 9.26
N TYR A 434 -13.04 17.91 8.85
CA TYR A 434 -11.78 17.77 9.58
C TYR A 434 -11.54 16.35 10.10
N VAL A 435 -11.75 15.35 9.23
CA VAL A 435 -11.55 13.94 9.58
C VAL A 435 -12.50 13.51 10.72
N GLY A 436 -13.74 14.01 10.66
CA GLY A 436 -14.76 13.84 11.69
C GLY A 436 -14.49 14.62 12.97
N GLY A 437 -13.69 15.68 12.96
CA GLY A 437 -13.39 16.45 14.17
C GLY A 437 -14.63 17.15 14.76
N TYR A 438 -15.43 17.76 13.87
CA TYR A 438 -16.51 18.69 14.20
C TYR A 438 -17.59 18.71 13.10
N VAL A 439 -18.80 19.18 13.44
CA VAL A 439 -19.81 19.59 12.45
C VAL A 439 -19.58 21.07 12.15
N SER A 440 -18.79 21.38 11.12
CA SER A 440 -18.35 22.74 10.84
C SER A 440 -17.90 22.95 9.39
N CYS A 441 -17.49 24.17 9.06
CA CYS A 441 -16.88 24.59 7.79
C CYS A 441 -17.85 24.50 6.60
N ASN A 442 -17.32 24.42 5.37
CA ASN A 442 -18.10 24.38 4.13
C ASN A 442 -19.20 23.30 4.14
N PRO A 443 -18.96 22.05 4.62
CA PRO A 443 -20.01 21.05 4.69
C PRO A 443 -21.16 21.43 5.62
N TYR A 444 -20.88 22.18 6.71
CA TYR A 444 -21.91 22.65 7.63
C TYR A 444 -22.77 23.75 7.00
N ALA A 445 -22.18 24.72 6.31
CA ALA A 445 -22.93 25.75 5.59
C ALA A 445 -23.87 25.14 4.55
N ILE A 446 -23.37 24.19 3.75
CA ILE A 446 -24.18 23.43 2.78
C ILE A 446 -25.31 22.70 3.51
N TYR A 447 -25.00 21.95 4.57
CA TYR A 447 -26.00 21.24 5.37
C TYR A 447 -27.10 22.17 5.90
N GLN A 448 -26.74 23.32 6.48
CA GLN A 448 -27.70 24.27 7.06
C GLN A 448 -28.70 24.82 6.06
N THR A 449 -28.28 25.04 4.81
CA THR A 449 -29.17 25.44 3.72
C THR A 449 -30.04 24.27 3.27
N MET A 450 -29.44 23.10 3.04
CA MET A 450 -30.15 21.92 2.54
C MET A 450 -31.24 21.42 3.48
N VAL A 451 -31.02 21.38 4.81
CA VAL A 451 -32.05 20.89 5.75
C VAL A 451 -33.27 21.81 5.85
N LYS A 452 -33.18 23.04 5.35
CA LYS A 452 -34.31 23.98 5.27
C LYS A 452 -35.00 23.94 3.91
N ASP A 453 -34.33 23.38 2.91
CA ASP A 453 -34.87 23.25 1.55
C ASP A 453 -35.85 22.06 1.49
N PRO A 454 -37.12 22.29 1.07
CA PRO A 454 -38.11 21.23 0.93
C PRO A 454 -37.66 20.05 0.05
N GLN A 455 -36.77 20.27 -0.93
CA GLN A 455 -36.25 19.23 -1.81
C GLN A 455 -35.47 18.15 -1.04
N PHE A 456 -34.78 18.55 0.03
CA PHE A 456 -33.90 17.67 0.82
C PHE A 456 -34.49 17.32 2.19
N ALA A 457 -35.64 17.88 2.57
CA ALA A 457 -36.26 17.66 3.88
C ALA A 457 -36.45 16.16 4.24
N ASN A 458 -36.77 15.31 3.26
CA ASN A 458 -36.97 13.87 3.46
C ASN A 458 -35.70 13.02 3.27
N TRP A 459 -34.57 13.63 2.95
CA TRP A 459 -33.31 12.92 2.73
C TRP A 459 -32.64 12.57 4.05
N THR A 460 -31.82 11.53 4.04
CA THR A 460 -31.04 11.12 5.22
C THR A 460 -29.69 11.85 5.23
N HIS A 461 -29.44 12.63 6.27
CA HIS A 461 -28.19 13.36 6.46
C HIS A 461 -27.31 12.64 7.50
N VAL A 462 -26.14 12.17 7.08
CA VAL A 462 -25.22 11.40 7.92
C VAL A 462 -24.01 12.27 8.27
N TRP A 463 -23.83 12.61 9.53
CA TRP A 463 -22.64 13.34 10.01
C TRP A 463 -21.65 12.40 10.68
N VAL A 464 -20.40 12.42 10.21
CA VAL A 464 -19.32 11.62 10.76
C VAL A 464 -18.55 12.42 11.80
N LEU A 465 -18.42 11.87 13.01
CA LEU A 465 -17.72 12.49 14.12
C LEU A 465 -16.79 11.50 14.83
N SER A 466 -15.64 11.99 15.29
CA SER A 466 -14.69 11.26 16.12
C SER A 466 -15.12 11.29 17.58
N ASP A 467 -15.94 12.27 17.99
CA ASP A 467 -16.61 12.33 19.29
C ASP A 467 -18.00 12.95 19.11
N LEU A 468 -19.05 12.17 19.38
CA LEU A 468 -20.43 12.64 19.19
C LEU A 468 -20.86 13.75 20.14
N LYS A 469 -20.20 13.89 21.30
CA LYS A 469 -20.56 14.93 22.26
C LYS A 469 -20.39 16.34 21.68
N ARG A 470 -19.67 16.45 20.56
CA ARG A 470 -19.42 17.68 19.82
C ARG A 470 -20.49 18.00 18.77
N ALA A 471 -21.50 17.15 18.61
CA ALA A 471 -22.59 17.41 17.68
C ALA A 471 -23.40 18.63 18.16
N PRO A 472 -23.68 19.60 17.27
CA PRO A 472 -24.58 20.71 17.56
C PRO A 472 -25.99 20.23 17.94
N GLU A 473 -26.66 20.97 18.81
CA GLU A 473 -27.98 20.62 19.32
C GLU A 473 -29.05 20.51 18.21
N ASP A 474 -28.96 21.38 17.19
CA ASP A 474 -29.88 21.37 16.06
C ASP A 474 -29.74 20.09 15.20
N CYS A 475 -28.59 19.42 15.22
CA CYS A 475 -28.40 18.12 14.58
C CYS A 475 -29.02 16.99 15.41
N LEU A 476 -29.03 17.11 16.74
CA LEU A 476 -29.57 16.10 17.66
C LEU A 476 -31.10 16.08 17.67
N GLN A 477 -31.75 17.20 17.38
CA GLN A 477 -33.21 17.34 17.42
C GLN A 477 -33.92 16.85 16.14
N ARG A 478 -33.20 16.45 15.10
CA ARG A 478 -33.78 16.09 13.79
C ARG A 478 -33.75 14.58 13.53
N ASP A 479 -34.91 14.01 13.22
CA ASP A 479 -35.08 12.55 12.96
C ASP A 479 -34.40 12.06 11.66
N ASN A 480 -34.21 12.94 10.68
CA ASN A 480 -33.54 12.62 9.43
C ASN A 480 -32.02 12.81 9.47
N VAL A 481 -31.46 13.17 10.64
CA VAL A 481 -30.03 13.32 10.88
C VAL A 481 -29.50 12.11 11.67
N ILE A 482 -28.37 11.56 11.21
CA ILE A 482 -27.72 10.39 11.81
C ILE A 482 -26.27 10.75 12.12
N LEU A 483 -25.89 10.59 13.39
CA LEU A 483 -24.51 10.79 13.83
C LEU A 483 -23.75 9.45 13.84
N VAL A 484 -22.58 9.42 13.22
CA VAL A 484 -21.82 8.19 12.99
C VAL A 484 -20.39 8.34 13.53
N PRO A 485 -19.90 7.37 14.35
CA PRO A 485 -18.55 7.44 14.87
C PRO A 485 -17.56 7.06 13.78
N ARG A 486 -16.52 7.87 13.60
CA ARG A 486 -15.48 7.59 12.62
C ARG A 486 -14.79 6.25 12.89
N ASN A 487 -14.44 5.53 11.82
CA ASN A 487 -13.83 4.19 11.89
C ASN A 487 -14.70 3.09 12.54
N SER A 488 -16.00 3.28 12.67
CA SER A 488 -16.94 2.21 13.02
C SER A 488 -17.39 1.40 11.80
N GLN A 489 -18.07 0.29 12.04
CA GLN A 489 -18.71 -0.48 10.98
C GLN A 489 -19.85 0.32 10.33
N LEU A 490 -20.63 1.09 11.12
CA LEU A 490 -21.64 2.00 10.60
C LEU A 490 -21.06 3.07 9.67
N TYR A 491 -19.88 3.61 9.99
CA TYR A 491 -19.13 4.50 9.09
C TYR A 491 -18.78 3.81 7.77
N GLN A 492 -18.28 2.57 7.80
CA GLN A 492 -17.99 1.83 6.56
C GLN A 492 -19.23 1.63 5.71
N ARG A 493 -20.36 1.29 6.35
CA ARG A 493 -21.65 1.13 5.66
C ARG A 493 -22.04 2.39 4.92
N TYR A 494 -22.15 3.52 5.62
CA TYR A 494 -22.60 4.77 4.99
C TYR A 494 -21.60 5.31 3.97
N LEU A 495 -20.29 5.18 4.21
CA LEU A 495 -19.28 5.56 3.23
C LEU A 495 -19.39 4.72 1.94
N ALA A 496 -19.78 3.45 2.05
CA ALA A 496 -19.94 2.54 0.92
C ALA A 496 -21.29 2.66 0.18
N THR A 497 -22.33 3.22 0.83
CA THR A 497 -23.70 3.25 0.30
C THR A 497 -24.27 4.64 0.05
N ALA A 498 -23.70 5.71 0.60
CA ALA A 498 -24.17 7.07 0.33
C ALA A 498 -24.04 7.41 -1.16
N LYS A 499 -25.09 7.93 -1.80
CA LYS A 499 -24.97 8.46 -3.16
C LYS A 499 -24.16 9.76 -3.17
N TRP A 500 -24.30 10.58 -2.12
CA TRP A 500 -23.68 11.90 -2.05
C TRP A 500 -22.71 11.96 -0.88
N LEU A 501 -21.46 12.34 -1.16
CA LEU A 501 -20.38 12.47 -0.19
C LEU A 501 -19.90 13.92 -0.18
N ILE A 502 -19.83 14.54 0.98
CA ILE A 502 -19.34 15.91 1.16
C ILE A 502 -18.26 15.90 2.24
N ASN A 503 -17.03 16.26 1.88
CA ASN A 503 -15.90 16.28 2.80
C ASN A 503 -15.02 17.50 2.54
N ASN A 504 -14.49 18.12 3.59
CA ASN A 504 -13.57 19.26 3.49
C ASN A 504 -12.08 18.87 3.63
N ASN A 505 -11.82 17.57 3.75
CA ASN A 505 -10.53 16.96 3.99
C ASN A 505 -10.46 15.59 3.25
N THR A 506 -9.70 14.64 3.79
CA THR A 506 -9.38 13.36 3.18
C THR A 506 -10.25 12.21 3.69
N PHE A 507 -10.49 11.21 2.85
CA PHE A 507 -11.10 9.95 3.26
C PHE A 507 -10.04 8.89 3.65
N PRO A 508 -10.42 7.88 4.45
CA PRO A 508 -9.51 6.81 4.89
C PRO A 508 -8.78 6.11 3.74
N GLY A 509 -7.61 5.55 4.04
CA GLY A 509 -6.72 4.91 3.07
C GLY A 509 -7.35 3.85 2.15
N TYR A 510 -8.41 3.20 2.59
CA TYR A 510 -9.10 2.13 1.86
C TYR A 510 -10.29 2.62 1.01
N PHE A 511 -10.65 3.90 1.11
CA PHE A 511 -11.76 4.48 0.36
C PHE A 511 -11.55 4.32 -1.15
N ASN A 512 -12.58 3.84 -1.83
CA ASN A 512 -12.63 3.68 -3.28
C ASN A 512 -14.07 4.00 -3.72
N ARG A 513 -14.26 5.19 -4.29
CA ARG A 513 -15.56 5.68 -4.77
C ARG A 513 -16.17 4.67 -5.74
N ARG A 514 -17.47 4.42 -5.63
CA ARG A 514 -18.22 3.70 -6.69
C ARG A 514 -18.62 4.70 -7.76
N THR A 515 -18.72 4.25 -9.01
CA THR A 515 -19.12 5.09 -10.15
C THR A 515 -20.37 5.92 -9.88
N ASP A 516 -21.36 5.33 -9.19
CA ASP A 516 -22.65 5.94 -8.91
C ASP A 516 -22.67 6.86 -7.67
N GLN A 517 -21.52 7.04 -7.00
CA GLN A 517 -21.36 8.00 -5.89
C GLN A 517 -20.79 9.31 -6.40
N PHE A 518 -21.35 10.41 -5.95
CA PHE A 518 -20.85 11.76 -6.18
C PHE A 518 -20.12 12.24 -4.94
N TYR A 519 -18.94 12.80 -5.12
CA TYR A 519 -18.08 13.28 -4.05
C TYR A 519 -17.67 14.75 -4.29
N LEU A 520 -18.13 15.62 -3.39
CA LEU A 520 -17.73 17.02 -3.27
C LEU A 520 -16.60 17.15 -2.24
N ASN A 521 -15.39 17.49 -2.71
CA ASN A 521 -14.32 17.96 -1.84
C ASN A 521 -14.38 19.49 -1.75
N THR A 522 -14.69 20.01 -0.57
CA THR A 522 -14.83 21.46 -0.38
C THR A 522 -13.54 22.14 0.05
N TRP A 523 -12.48 21.39 0.36
CA TRP A 523 -11.29 21.86 1.07
C TRP A 523 -11.65 22.77 2.27
N HIS A 524 -10.69 23.47 2.88
CA HIS A 524 -10.93 24.15 4.15
C HIS A 524 -10.19 25.48 4.34
N GLY A 525 -9.75 26.11 3.24
CA GLY A 525 -9.16 27.44 3.31
C GLY A 525 -8.18 27.72 2.17
N THR A 526 -7.93 29.00 1.94
CA THR A 526 -6.86 29.46 1.04
C THR A 526 -5.50 29.05 1.63
N PRO A 527 -4.67 28.29 0.90
CA PRO A 527 -3.38 27.82 1.41
C PRO A 527 -2.42 28.98 1.73
N PHE A 528 -2.19 29.21 3.03
CA PHE A 528 -1.15 30.12 3.51
C PHE A 528 0.21 29.40 3.54
N LYS A 529 0.27 28.27 4.25
CA LYS A 529 1.44 27.40 4.33
C LYS A 529 1.60 26.54 3.09
N THR A 530 2.81 26.06 2.84
CA THR A 530 3.05 25.14 1.71
C THR A 530 2.29 23.82 1.88
N LEU A 531 1.81 23.28 0.77
CA LEU A 531 1.00 22.06 0.69
C LEU A 531 1.46 21.20 -0.48
N GLY A 532 0.94 19.97 -0.58
CA GLY A 532 1.29 19.10 -1.69
C GLY A 532 2.79 18.77 -1.69
N ARG A 533 3.43 18.83 -2.86
CA ARG A 533 4.88 18.62 -3.03
C ARG A 533 5.76 19.70 -2.40
N ASP A 534 5.19 20.85 -2.02
CA ASP A 534 5.94 21.99 -1.46
C ASP A 534 6.15 21.89 0.05
N ILE A 535 5.58 20.86 0.69
CA ILE A 535 5.83 20.59 2.10
C ILE A 535 7.27 20.11 2.31
N ARG A 536 7.85 20.41 3.48
CA ARG A 536 9.19 19.94 3.83
C ARG A 536 9.27 18.43 4.12
N GLY A 537 8.15 17.77 4.41
CA GLY A 537 8.06 16.34 4.70
C GLY A 537 7.94 15.44 3.45
N PHE A 538 8.49 14.23 3.50
CA PHE A 538 8.43 13.31 2.35
C PHE A 538 7.04 12.69 2.15
N MET A 539 6.36 13.09 1.06
CA MET A 539 5.09 12.50 0.58
C MET A 539 4.00 12.42 1.66
N GLU A 540 3.88 13.40 2.55
CA GLU A 540 2.82 13.43 3.55
C GLU A 540 1.44 13.66 2.90
N HIS A 541 1.42 14.39 1.78
CA HIS A 541 0.22 14.73 1.01
C HIS A 541 -0.39 13.56 0.19
N LYS A 542 0.26 12.39 0.13
CA LYS A 542 -0.18 11.22 -0.68
C LYS A 542 -1.63 10.78 -0.45
N GLY A 543 -2.16 10.96 0.76
CA GLY A 543 -3.54 10.62 1.10
C GLY A 543 -4.55 11.61 0.51
N ALA A 544 -4.17 12.90 0.48
CA ALA A 544 -4.96 13.97 -0.10
C ALA A 544 -4.97 13.88 -1.62
N ALA A 545 -3.82 13.71 -2.28
CA ALA A 545 -3.73 13.51 -3.72
C ALA A 545 -4.67 12.36 -4.19
N ARG A 546 -4.59 11.19 -3.55
CA ARG A 546 -5.50 10.07 -3.82
C ARG A 546 -6.98 10.46 -3.62
N THR A 547 -7.29 11.17 -2.54
CA THR A 547 -8.69 11.55 -2.25
C THR A 547 -9.22 12.55 -3.28
N PHE A 548 -8.40 13.51 -3.70
CA PHE A 548 -8.75 14.49 -4.71
C PHE A 548 -9.02 13.84 -6.07
N LEU A 549 -8.24 12.85 -6.48
CA LEU A 549 -8.54 12.08 -7.70
C LEU A 549 -9.91 11.41 -7.67
N HIS A 550 -10.39 10.98 -6.49
CA HIS A 550 -11.73 10.41 -6.33
C HIS A 550 -12.85 11.46 -6.30
N ALA A 551 -12.54 12.75 -6.15
CA ALA A 551 -13.58 13.78 -6.11
C ALA A 551 -14.20 13.94 -7.50
N THR A 552 -15.53 13.92 -7.56
CA THR A 552 -16.27 14.28 -8.79
C THR A 552 -16.37 15.80 -8.93
N HIS A 553 -16.37 16.50 -7.79
CA HIS A 553 -16.58 17.92 -7.67
C HIS A 553 -15.61 18.47 -6.62
N MET A 554 -14.98 19.60 -6.92
CA MET A 554 -14.07 20.30 -6.00
C MET A 554 -14.42 21.78 -5.93
N LEU A 555 -14.41 22.35 -4.72
CA LEU A 555 -14.55 23.79 -4.54
C LEU A 555 -13.18 24.45 -4.37
N SER A 556 -13.07 25.66 -4.91
CA SER A 556 -11.93 26.55 -4.71
C SER A 556 -12.43 27.99 -4.55
N PRO A 557 -11.86 28.78 -3.63
CA PRO A 557 -12.26 30.16 -3.40
C PRO A 557 -11.64 31.13 -4.41
N ASN A 558 -10.45 30.80 -4.94
CA ASN A 558 -9.63 31.69 -5.76
C ASN A 558 -8.58 30.90 -6.57
N ALA A 559 -8.00 31.56 -7.58
CA ALA A 559 -7.01 30.99 -8.49
C ALA A 559 -5.78 30.38 -7.80
N HIS A 560 -5.30 31.00 -6.71
CA HIS A 560 -4.18 30.48 -5.92
C HIS A 560 -4.50 29.10 -5.35
N THR A 561 -5.68 28.96 -4.74
CA THR A 561 -6.10 27.68 -4.16
C THR A 561 -6.29 26.63 -5.24
N SER A 562 -6.87 26.99 -6.40
CA SER A 562 -7.03 26.10 -7.54
C SER A 562 -5.68 25.58 -8.04
N HIS A 563 -4.69 26.47 -8.17
CA HIS A 563 -3.33 26.11 -8.55
C HIS A 563 -2.70 25.13 -7.55
N VAL A 564 -2.78 25.42 -6.25
CA VAL A 564 -2.21 24.56 -5.21
C VAL A 564 -2.85 23.17 -5.21
N LEU A 565 -4.19 23.10 -5.20
CA LEU A 565 -4.92 21.82 -5.09
C LEU A 565 -4.73 20.92 -6.31
N ILE A 566 -4.59 21.48 -7.52
CA ILE A 566 -4.45 20.70 -8.76
C ILE A 566 -2.98 20.47 -9.13
N LYS A 567 -2.17 21.54 -9.20
CA LYS A 567 -0.78 21.46 -9.67
C LYS A 567 0.15 20.91 -8.59
N ARG A 568 0.10 21.45 -7.36
CA ARG A 568 1.07 21.10 -6.31
C ARG A 568 0.76 19.77 -5.62
N TYR A 569 -0.41 19.17 -5.83
CA TYR A 569 -0.71 17.78 -5.40
C TYR A 569 -0.43 16.73 -6.48
N ASP A 570 0.14 17.12 -7.62
CA ASP A 570 0.51 16.23 -8.73
C ASP A 570 -0.66 15.53 -9.41
N ILE A 571 -1.84 16.16 -9.38
CA ILE A 571 -3.06 15.59 -9.96
C ILE A 571 -3.55 16.32 -11.22
N ASP A 572 -2.84 17.36 -11.67
CA ASP A 572 -3.11 18.03 -12.93
C ASP A 572 -3.15 17.04 -14.10
N GLY A 573 -4.19 17.10 -14.93
CA GLY A 573 -4.43 16.14 -16.03
C GLY A 573 -4.85 14.73 -15.59
N LEU A 574 -4.70 14.38 -14.30
CA LEU A 574 -5.16 13.10 -13.74
C LEU A 574 -6.56 13.26 -13.13
N PHE A 575 -6.85 14.41 -12.51
CA PHE A 575 -8.16 14.71 -11.95
C PHE A 575 -9.23 14.77 -13.06
N GLN A 576 -10.21 13.86 -13.00
CA GLN A 576 -11.31 13.75 -13.97
C GLN A 576 -12.61 14.43 -13.50
N GLY A 577 -12.61 15.01 -12.30
CA GLY A 577 -13.76 15.73 -11.77
C GLY A 577 -13.84 17.16 -12.29
N GLN A 578 -14.81 17.89 -11.77
CA GLN A 578 -15.02 19.31 -12.04
C GLN A 578 -14.53 20.16 -10.88
N LEU A 579 -13.92 21.31 -11.18
CA LEU A 579 -13.51 22.30 -10.17
C LEU A 579 -14.32 23.59 -10.35
N LEU A 580 -14.95 24.03 -9.27
CA LEU A 580 -15.67 25.30 -9.19
C LEU A 580 -14.86 26.32 -8.39
N GLU A 581 -14.28 27.29 -9.09
CA GLU A 581 -13.57 28.41 -8.49
C GLU A 581 -14.53 29.58 -8.21
N ARG A 582 -15.33 29.48 -7.14
CA ARG A 582 -16.43 30.44 -6.84
C ARG A 582 -16.65 30.72 -5.35
N GLY A 583 -15.59 30.86 -4.57
CA GLY A 583 -15.68 31.21 -3.15
C GLY A 583 -15.89 30.00 -2.24
N TYR A 584 -16.13 30.23 -0.94
CA TYR A 584 -16.44 29.16 0.02
C TYR A 584 -17.82 29.28 0.69
N PRO A 585 -18.62 28.19 0.77
CA PRO A 585 -19.93 28.20 1.44
C PRO A 585 -19.90 28.71 2.88
N ARG A 586 -18.83 28.42 3.65
CA ARG A 586 -18.73 28.88 5.04
C ARG A 586 -18.70 30.40 5.17
N ASN A 587 -18.25 31.12 4.14
CA ASN A 587 -18.15 32.58 4.17
C ASN A 587 -19.53 33.24 4.06
N ASP A 588 -20.53 32.56 3.51
CA ASP A 588 -21.92 33.04 3.54
C ASP A 588 -22.46 33.13 4.98
N LEU A 589 -22.05 32.21 5.86
CA LEU A 589 -22.41 32.25 7.29
C LEU A 589 -21.83 33.48 8.00
N LEU A 590 -20.71 34.00 7.48
CA LEU A 590 -20.03 35.18 7.98
C LEU A 590 -20.72 36.46 7.50
N ILE A 591 -20.89 36.62 6.18
CA ILE A 591 -21.37 37.87 5.58
C ILE A 591 -22.89 38.07 5.68
N ASN A 592 -23.68 37.00 5.66
CA ASN A 592 -25.14 37.09 5.75
C ASN A 592 -25.68 37.04 7.18
N ALA A 593 -24.82 37.06 8.20
CA ALA A 593 -25.24 36.95 9.59
C ALA A 593 -26.12 38.14 10.01
N THR A 594 -27.40 37.87 10.29
CA THR A 594 -28.36 38.87 10.76
C THR A 594 -28.04 39.33 12.19
N LYS A 595 -28.57 40.50 12.60
CA LYS A 595 -28.41 41.01 13.98
C LYS A 595 -28.85 39.99 15.04
N GLN A 596 -29.98 39.30 14.82
CA GLN A 596 -30.48 38.28 15.73
C GLN A 596 -29.55 37.06 15.82
N GLN A 597 -28.99 36.60 14.69
CA GLN A 597 -28.02 35.51 14.68
C GLN A 597 -26.72 35.92 15.40
N LYS A 598 -26.23 37.13 15.17
CA LYS A 598 -25.07 37.68 15.88
C LYS A 598 -25.29 37.71 17.40
N GLN A 599 -26.47 38.15 17.86
CA GLN A 599 -26.81 38.11 19.28
C GLN A 599 -26.86 36.67 19.83
N CYS A 600 -27.42 35.72 19.07
CA CYS A 600 -27.41 34.31 19.44
C CYS A 600 -25.98 33.75 19.54
N PHE A 601 -25.08 34.10 18.63
CA PHE A 601 -23.68 33.68 18.68
C PHE A 601 -22.98 34.26 19.92
N ARG A 602 -23.20 35.55 20.23
CA ARG A 602 -22.67 36.18 21.45
C ARG A 602 -23.15 35.45 22.71
N HIS A 603 -24.44 35.13 22.80
CA HIS A 603 -25.00 34.38 23.92
C HIS A 603 -24.38 32.98 24.03
N LYS A 604 -24.21 32.27 22.91
CA LYS A 604 -23.56 30.94 22.89
C LYS A 604 -22.08 30.98 23.32
N LEU A 605 -21.40 32.11 23.12
CA LEU A 605 -20.04 32.35 23.62
C LEU A 605 -20.00 32.80 25.08
N GLY A 606 -21.16 33.04 25.71
CA GLY A 606 -21.23 33.61 27.06
C GLY A 606 -20.70 35.04 27.15
N LEU A 607 -20.78 35.80 26.05
CA LEU A 607 -20.34 37.20 26.02
C LEU A 607 -21.37 38.10 26.74
N PRO A 608 -20.95 38.98 27.65
CA PRO A 608 -21.85 39.93 28.30
C PRO A 608 -22.47 40.91 27.29
N GLU A 609 -23.71 41.32 27.54
CA GLU A 609 -24.42 42.31 26.73
C GLU A 609 -23.83 43.71 26.98
N THR A 610 -22.78 44.04 26.24
CA THR A 610 -22.06 45.33 26.31
C THR A 610 -21.79 45.88 24.91
N SER A 611 -21.48 47.18 24.83
CA SER A 611 -21.01 47.85 23.60
C SER A 611 -19.54 47.62 23.27
N LYS A 612 -18.79 46.88 24.11
CA LYS A 612 -17.35 46.67 23.93
C LYS A 612 -17.07 45.83 22.67
N PRO A 613 -16.07 46.21 21.85
CA PRO A 613 -15.64 45.43 20.69
C PRO A 613 -15.20 44.01 21.07
N VAL A 614 -15.45 43.05 20.17
CA VAL A 614 -15.01 41.66 20.32
C VAL A 614 -13.70 41.45 19.56
N VAL A 615 -12.69 40.97 20.26
CA VAL A 615 -11.37 40.68 19.70
C VAL A 615 -11.18 39.17 19.70
N LEU A 616 -11.00 38.56 18.52
CA LEU A 616 -10.75 37.13 18.41
C LEU A 616 -9.25 36.87 18.34
N TYR A 617 -8.70 36.15 19.31
CA TYR A 617 -7.36 35.58 19.24
C TYR A 617 -7.43 34.12 18.76
N ALA A 618 -6.90 33.87 17.56
CA ALA A 618 -6.92 32.58 16.89
C ALA A 618 -5.55 32.20 16.30
N PRO A 619 -4.60 31.75 17.14
CA PRO A 619 -3.26 31.34 16.70
C PRO A 619 -3.27 29.94 16.04
N THR A 620 -2.34 29.67 15.13
CA THR A 620 -2.16 28.34 14.56
C THR A 620 -1.42 27.39 15.51
N TRP A 621 -1.76 26.10 15.46
CA TRP A 621 -1.14 25.06 16.29
C TRP A 621 0.22 24.61 15.74
N ARG A 622 1.26 24.52 16.59
CA ARG A 622 2.64 24.21 16.18
C ARG A 622 2.94 22.71 16.09
N GLY A 623 2.42 21.90 17.01
CA GLY A 623 2.21 20.48 16.78
C GLY A 623 3.31 19.48 17.13
N THR A 624 4.21 19.85 18.03
CA THR A 624 5.26 18.97 18.53
C THR A 624 4.81 18.30 19.84
N LEU A 625 4.54 16.97 19.80
CA LEU A 625 4.05 16.16 20.93
C LEU A 625 4.89 16.24 22.23
N GLY A 626 6.14 16.73 22.17
CA GLY A 626 7.03 16.94 23.32
C GLY A 626 7.07 18.37 23.89
N HIS A 627 6.37 19.34 23.27
CA HIS A 627 6.35 20.76 23.69
C HIS A 627 4.93 21.29 23.97
N LEU A 628 3.93 20.40 24.07
CA LEU A 628 2.52 20.76 24.28
C LEU A 628 2.31 21.66 25.51
N ASP A 629 3.04 21.40 26.59
CA ASP A 629 2.95 22.18 27.83
C ASP A 629 3.55 23.58 27.64
N VAL A 630 4.65 23.70 26.90
CA VAL A 630 5.32 24.98 26.62
C VAL A 630 4.47 25.87 25.72
N GLU A 631 3.89 25.32 24.65
CA GLU A 631 3.00 26.07 23.74
C GLU A 631 1.72 26.51 24.46
N SER A 632 1.12 25.62 25.25
CA SER A 632 -0.08 25.95 26.03
C SER A 632 0.23 26.99 27.09
N GLN A 633 1.38 26.91 27.76
CA GLN A 633 1.80 27.90 28.75
C GLN A 633 2.04 29.28 28.11
N ARG A 634 2.67 29.34 26.93
CA ARG A 634 2.84 30.59 26.19
C ARG A 634 1.48 31.23 25.87
N ILE A 635 0.54 30.46 25.31
CA ILE A 635 -0.80 30.96 24.98
C ILE A 635 -1.53 31.44 26.25
N ILE A 636 -1.39 30.74 27.37
CA ILE A 636 -1.93 31.19 28.67
C ILE A 636 -1.31 32.53 29.07
N THR A 637 0.01 32.67 28.97
CA THR A 637 0.71 33.94 29.28
C THR A 637 0.29 35.07 28.35
N ASP A 638 0.19 34.82 27.03
CA ASP A 638 -0.29 35.80 26.06
C ASP A 638 -1.70 36.28 26.44
N LEU A 639 -2.60 35.34 26.78
CA LEU A 639 -3.97 35.64 27.20
C LEU A 639 -4.05 36.34 28.57
N GLN A 640 -3.12 36.06 29.49
CA GLN A 640 -3.02 36.76 30.76
C GLN A 640 -2.64 38.23 30.59
N ILE A 641 -1.87 38.54 29.55
CA ILE A 641 -1.51 39.91 29.19
C ILE A 641 -2.67 40.57 28.43
N LEU A 642 -3.22 39.88 27.42
CA LEU A 642 -4.35 40.40 26.62
C LEU A 642 -5.60 40.69 27.45
N GLN A 643 -5.89 39.90 28.50
CA GLN A 643 -7.08 40.14 29.34
C GLN A 643 -7.02 41.48 30.10
N GLN A 644 -5.84 42.10 30.25
CA GLN A 644 -5.69 43.42 30.88
C GLN A 644 -6.33 44.53 30.03
N GLN A 645 -6.65 44.27 28.76
CA GLN A 645 -7.33 45.20 27.86
C GLN A 645 -8.82 45.32 28.22
N GLN A 646 -9.16 46.23 29.14
CA GLN A 646 -10.53 46.38 29.66
C GLN A 646 -11.54 46.94 28.65
N ASN A 647 -11.08 47.56 27.56
CA ASN A 647 -11.94 48.21 26.58
C ASN A 647 -12.51 47.26 25.52
N CYS A 648 -12.21 45.96 25.61
CA CYS A 648 -12.68 44.95 24.67
C CYS A 648 -13.04 43.62 25.37
N GLN A 649 -13.70 42.74 24.63
CA GLN A 649 -14.00 41.36 25.04
C GLN A 649 -13.11 40.42 24.24
N ILE A 650 -12.23 39.67 24.93
CA ILE A 650 -11.30 38.75 24.27
C ILE A 650 -11.99 37.39 24.07
N VAL A 651 -12.03 36.91 22.85
CA VAL A 651 -12.47 35.55 22.51
C VAL A 651 -11.25 34.74 22.06
N PHE A 652 -11.07 33.55 22.60
CA PHE A 652 -10.02 32.62 22.19
C PHE A 652 -10.59 31.44 21.41
N ARG A 653 -9.94 31.10 20.29
CA ARG A 653 -10.22 29.89 19.51
C ARG A 653 -8.90 29.19 19.16
N GLY A 654 -8.69 27.98 19.65
CA GLY A 654 -7.43 27.26 19.47
C GLY A 654 -7.57 25.74 19.49
N HIS A 655 -6.49 25.05 19.81
CA HIS A 655 -6.49 23.59 19.89
C HIS A 655 -7.11 23.11 21.22
N HIS A 656 -7.89 22.03 21.18
CA HIS A 656 -8.67 21.53 22.33
C HIS A 656 -7.89 21.26 23.64
N LEU A 657 -6.61 20.87 23.54
CA LEU A 657 -5.76 20.65 24.73
C LEU A 657 -5.43 21.97 25.43
N THR A 658 -5.21 23.03 24.66
CA THR A 658 -4.98 24.37 25.18
C THR A 658 -6.25 24.95 25.78
N GLU A 659 -7.43 24.66 25.20
CA GLU A 659 -8.73 25.05 25.77
C GLU A 659 -8.95 24.48 27.18
N GLN A 660 -8.60 23.20 27.42
CA GLN A 660 -8.72 22.59 28.75
C GLN A 660 -7.77 23.20 29.79
N ALA A 661 -6.53 23.49 29.39
CA ALA A 661 -5.57 24.15 30.27
C ALA A 661 -6.04 25.58 30.62
N LEU A 662 -6.61 26.31 29.66
CA LEU A 662 -7.15 27.65 29.85
C LEU A 662 -8.37 27.70 30.78
N LEU A 663 -9.28 26.72 30.68
CA LEU A 663 -10.40 26.59 31.62
C LEU A 663 -9.93 26.42 33.08
N THR A 664 -8.76 25.82 33.28
CA THR A 664 -8.16 25.61 34.60
C THR A 664 -7.41 26.86 35.10
N ALA A 665 -6.85 27.66 34.19
CA ALA A 665 -6.07 28.85 34.50
C ALA A 665 -6.89 30.04 35.04
N GLY A 666 -8.22 30.03 34.90
CA GLY A 666 -9.12 31.02 35.51
C GLY A 666 -8.95 32.45 34.97
N LEU A 667 -9.06 32.63 33.64
CA LEU A 667 -8.98 33.94 33.00
C LEU A 667 -10.32 34.68 33.06
N GLY A 668 -10.33 35.94 33.51
CA GLY A 668 -11.56 36.68 33.81
C GLY A 668 -12.26 37.29 32.59
N ASN A 669 -11.52 38.01 31.74
CA ASN A 669 -12.06 38.71 30.54
C ASN A 669 -11.84 37.93 29.22
N VAL A 670 -11.56 36.62 29.31
CA VAL A 670 -11.29 35.77 28.14
C VAL A 670 -12.36 34.70 28.00
N HIS A 671 -13.04 34.72 26.86
CA HIS A 671 -14.11 33.77 26.53
C HIS A 671 -13.59 32.72 25.55
N ILE A 672 -13.68 31.44 25.93
CA ILE A 672 -13.25 30.34 25.06
C ILE A 672 -14.42 29.92 24.15
N ALA A 673 -14.24 30.01 22.83
CA ALA A 673 -15.29 29.69 21.89
C ALA A 673 -15.62 28.19 21.88
N PRO A 674 -16.85 27.76 22.24
CA PRO A 674 -17.20 26.34 22.32
C PRO A 674 -17.01 25.63 20.99
N GLN A 675 -16.57 24.37 21.04
CA GLN A 675 -16.31 23.55 19.84
C GLN A 675 -17.53 23.33 18.95
N ALA A 676 -18.74 23.42 19.52
CA ALA A 676 -20.00 23.30 18.79
C ALA A 676 -20.37 24.57 17.99
N VAL A 677 -19.72 25.71 18.25
CA VAL A 677 -19.92 26.96 17.50
C VAL A 677 -18.94 26.97 16.32
N ASP A 678 -19.47 27.21 15.12
CA ASP A 678 -18.65 27.26 13.90
C ASP A 678 -17.75 28.50 13.88
N THR A 679 -16.53 28.39 13.37
CA THR A 679 -15.58 29.49 13.32
C THR A 679 -16.11 30.69 12.51
N ALA A 680 -16.85 30.46 11.42
CA ALA A 680 -17.44 31.55 10.63
C ALA A 680 -18.48 32.35 11.45
N GLN A 681 -19.20 31.70 12.36
CA GLN A 681 -20.14 32.37 13.27
C GLN A 681 -19.41 33.23 14.30
N VAL A 682 -18.24 32.78 14.78
CA VAL A 682 -17.38 33.59 15.66
C VAL A 682 -16.85 34.81 14.90
N LEU A 683 -16.33 34.61 13.69
CA LEU A 683 -15.83 35.70 12.84
C LEU A 683 -16.92 36.75 12.55
N ALA A 684 -18.20 36.35 12.44
CA ALA A 684 -19.32 37.26 12.15
C ALA A 684 -19.60 38.31 13.24
N ILE A 685 -19.13 38.05 14.46
CA ILE A 685 -19.26 38.95 15.61
C ILE A 685 -17.91 39.52 16.07
N THR A 686 -16.81 39.18 15.40
CA THR A 686 -15.46 39.65 15.70
C THR A 686 -15.21 41.01 15.08
N ASP A 687 -14.84 42.00 15.89
CA ASP A 687 -14.51 43.36 15.45
C ASP A 687 -13.02 43.52 15.13
N ILE A 688 -12.12 42.78 15.79
CA ILE A 688 -10.69 42.72 15.46
C ILE A 688 -10.23 41.26 15.49
N LEU A 689 -9.54 40.82 14.44
CA LEU A 689 -8.91 39.50 14.39
C LEU A 689 -7.42 39.59 14.75
N ILE A 690 -7.00 38.84 15.76
CA ILE A 690 -5.60 38.57 16.06
C ILE A 690 -5.29 37.13 15.62
N THR A 691 -4.36 36.98 14.69
CA THR A 691 -3.95 35.66 14.18
C THR A 691 -2.48 35.67 13.77
N ASP A 692 -2.00 34.57 13.22
CA ASP A 692 -0.63 34.41 12.72
C ASP A 692 -0.68 33.94 11.25
N TYR A 693 -0.06 32.80 10.92
CA TYR A 693 -0.03 32.20 9.57
C TYR A 693 -1.30 31.41 9.24
N SER A 694 -2.46 31.86 9.72
CA SER A 694 -3.73 31.14 9.61
C SER A 694 -4.49 31.51 8.35
N SER A 695 -5.12 30.53 7.70
CA SER A 695 -5.98 30.78 6.53
C SER A 695 -7.27 31.55 6.86
N ILE A 696 -7.63 31.68 8.14
CA ILE A 696 -8.84 32.42 8.56
C ILE A 696 -8.73 33.92 8.27
N SER A 697 -7.51 34.46 8.15
CA SER A 697 -7.28 35.85 7.79
C SER A 697 -7.86 36.17 6.41
N PHE A 698 -7.75 35.24 5.45
CA PHE A 698 -8.34 35.38 4.13
C PHE A 698 -9.87 35.40 4.19
N ASP A 699 -10.50 34.54 4.99
CA ASP A 699 -11.96 34.56 5.15
C ASP A 699 -12.44 35.89 5.79
N PHE A 700 -11.67 36.41 6.75
CA PHE A 700 -12.02 37.62 7.51
C PHE A 700 -11.91 38.92 6.70
N LEU A 701 -11.17 38.91 5.57
CA LEU A 701 -11.09 40.04 4.63
C LEU A 701 -12.47 40.55 4.19
N LEU A 702 -13.46 39.66 4.14
CA LEU A 702 -14.83 39.98 3.77
C LEU A 702 -15.53 40.94 4.73
N THR A 703 -15.08 41.00 5.97
CA THR A 703 -15.66 41.87 7.00
C THR A 703 -15.18 43.32 6.90
N GLU A 704 -14.09 43.57 6.18
CA GLU A 704 -13.39 44.87 6.11
C GLU A 704 -12.91 45.40 7.48
N ARG A 705 -12.80 44.51 8.47
CA ARG A 705 -12.34 44.80 9.82
C ARG A 705 -10.84 44.56 9.99
N PRO A 706 -10.19 45.18 11.01
CA PRO A 706 -8.75 45.06 11.21
C PRO A 706 -8.28 43.64 11.49
N ILE A 707 -7.11 43.29 10.94
CA ILE A 707 -6.37 42.05 11.20
C ILE A 707 -5.02 42.43 11.79
N LEU A 708 -4.67 41.86 12.93
CA LEU A 708 -3.37 42.02 13.58
C LEU A 708 -2.63 40.67 13.52
N PHE A 709 -1.43 40.67 12.96
CA PHE A 709 -0.62 39.45 12.83
C PHE A 709 0.38 39.36 13.98
N TYR A 710 0.21 38.38 14.88
CA TYR A 710 1.16 38.07 15.94
C TYR A 710 2.09 36.94 15.50
N THR A 711 3.31 37.30 15.07
CA THR A 711 4.26 36.43 14.37
C THR A 711 5.55 36.26 15.16
N HIS A 712 5.44 35.87 16.43
CA HIS A 712 6.57 35.74 17.36
C HIS A 712 7.61 34.67 16.94
N ASP A 713 7.23 33.73 16.07
CA ASP A 713 8.06 32.59 15.64
C ASP A 713 8.13 32.42 14.11
N LEU A 714 8.15 33.53 13.36
CA LEU A 714 8.12 33.51 11.89
C LEU A 714 9.24 32.66 11.27
N GLU A 715 10.47 32.85 11.72
CA GLU A 715 11.62 32.14 11.18
C GLU A 715 11.49 30.62 11.39
N ASP A 716 11.15 30.20 12.61
CA ASP A 716 10.92 28.80 12.95
C ASP A 716 9.75 28.20 12.17
N TYR A 717 8.65 28.95 12.03
CA TYR A 717 7.47 28.48 11.32
C TYR A 717 7.74 28.29 9.82
N GLN A 718 8.39 29.26 9.19
CA GLN A 718 8.80 29.19 7.79
C GLN A 718 9.78 28.02 7.58
N ASN A 719 10.68 27.78 8.55
CA ASN A 719 11.65 26.68 8.53
C ASN A 719 11.03 25.29 8.73
N GLN A 720 9.89 25.18 9.38
CA GLN A 720 9.25 23.88 9.61
C GLN A 720 8.12 23.58 8.63
N ARG A 721 7.28 24.58 8.34
CA ARG A 721 6.03 24.43 7.58
C ARG A 721 6.09 24.99 6.17
N GLY A 722 6.91 26.01 5.92
CA GLY A 722 6.92 26.76 4.66
C GLY A 722 5.69 27.67 4.49
N LEU A 723 5.85 28.79 3.78
CA LEU A 723 4.79 29.76 3.46
C LEU A 723 4.78 30.07 1.95
N TYR A 724 3.62 30.30 1.37
CA TYR A 724 3.49 30.73 -0.04
C TYR A 724 3.64 32.24 -0.23
N PHE A 725 3.49 33.01 0.85
CA PHE A 725 3.49 34.47 0.82
C PHE A 725 4.47 35.00 1.87
N ASP A 726 5.11 36.11 1.54
CA ASP A 726 5.82 36.91 2.54
C ASP A 726 4.79 37.57 3.47
N MET A 727 5.09 37.64 4.77
CA MET A 727 4.22 38.31 5.73
C MET A 727 4.06 39.80 5.44
N HIS A 728 5.05 40.45 4.81
CA HIS A 728 4.94 41.84 4.36
C HIS A 728 3.86 42.06 3.30
N GLU A 729 3.43 41.01 2.60
CA GLU A 729 2.30 41.06 1.65
C GLU A 729 0.94 40.96 2.34
N MET A 730 0.89 40.62 3.64
CA MET A 730 -0.36 40.36 4.34
C MET A 730 -1.13 41.64 4.74
N PRO A 731 -2.47 41.60 4.78
CA PRO A 731 -3.34 42.77 4.93
C PRO A 731 -3.49 43.23 6.39
N GLY A 732 -2.39 43.47 7.10
CA GLY A 732 -2.39 43.93 8.49
C GLY A 732 -1.00 44.12 9.08
N PRO A 733 -0.86 44.90 10.16
CA PRO A 733 0.42 45.07 10.86
C PRO A 733 0.88 43.77 11.51
N GLN A 734 2.20 43.60 11.57
CA GLN A 734 2.88 42.45 12.16
C GLN A 734 3.52 42.83 13.49
N TYR A 735 3.42 41.95 14.48
CA TYR A 735 3.97 42.14 15.82
C TYR A 735 4.79 40.91 16.21
N ALA A 736 6.03 41.14 16.65
CA ALA A 736 6.94 40.08 17.05
C ALA A 736 6.85 39.76 18.56
N SER A 737 6.26 40.65 19.37
CA SER A 737 6.05 40.46 20.80
C SER A 737 4.63 40.81 21.24
N ILE A 738 4.20 40.22 22.36
CA ILE A 738 2.86 40.43 22.92
C ILE A 738 2.65 41.87 23.39
N GLU A 739 3.71 42.55 23.87
CA GLU A 739 3.67 43.95 24.30
C GLU A 739 3.40 44.87 23.11
N GLN A 740 4.10 44.65 21.99
CA GLN A 740 3.87 45.40 20.76
C GLN A 740 2.45 45.16 20.22
N LEU A 741 1.98 43.92 20.28
CA LEU A 741 0.61 43.57 19.89
C LEU A 741 -0.43 44.31 20.74
N CYS A 742 -0.23 44.40 22.06
CA CYS A 742 -1.13 45.13 22.96
C CYS A 742 -1.18 46.63 22.66
N ILE A 743 -0.04 47.24 22.34
CA ILE A 743 0.02 48.66 21.91
C ILE A 743 -0.77 48.83 20.61
N GLY A 744 -0.50 47.99 19.60
CA GLY A 744 -1.19 48.01 18.32
C GLY A 744 -2.70 47.76 18.43
N LEU A 745 -3.10 46.84 19.32
CA LEU A 745 -4.51 46.57 19.63
C LEU A 745 -5.19 47.79 20.25
N THR A 746 -4.53 48.47 21.19
CA THR A 746 -5.05 49.69 21.84
C THR A 746 -5.31 50.78 20.80
N GLN A 747 -4.32 51.05 19.93
CA GLN A 747 -4.45 52.01 18.84
C GLN A 747 -5.58 51.64 17.87
N THR A 748 -5.72 50.36 17.55
CA THR A 748 -6.79 49.86 16.66
C THR A 748 -8.17 50.02 17.31
N LEU A 749 -8.29 49.75 18.61
CA LEU A 749 -9.54 49.95 19.37
C LEU A 749 -9.93 51.43 19.41
N GLU A 750 -8.97 52.34 19.58
CA GLU A 750 -9.20 53.79 19.51
C GLU A 750 -9.72 54.20 18.12
N GLN A 751 -9.08 53.73 17.05
CA GLN A 751 -9.51 53.99 15.67
C GLN A 751 -10.93 53.49 15.39
N ILE A 752 -11.29 52.29 15.85
CA ILE A 752 -12.66 51.77 15.72
C ILE A 752 -13.65 52.62 16.52
N SER A 753 -13.30 53.00 17.76
CA SER A 753 -14.20 53.78 18.63
C SER A 753 -14.49 55.19 18.08
N GLN A 754 -13.55 55.73 17.29
CA GLN A 754 -13.65 57.02 16.63
C GLN A 754 -14.16 56.94 15.18
N ASP A 755 -14.55 55.74 14.70
CA ASP A 755 -14.97 55.49 13.31
C ASP A 755 -13.93 55.92 12.25
N GLN A 756 -12.64 55.78 12.58
CA GLN A 756 -11.51 56.18 11.75
C GLN A 756 -10.85 55.01 11.00
N TRP A 757 -11.27 53.78 11.28
CA TRP A 757 -10.71 52.62 10.59
C TRP A 757 -11.16 52.54 9.13
N LEU A 758 -10.20 52.43 8.22
CA LEU A 758 -10.45 52.17 6.80
C LEU A 758 -9.51 51.08 6.28
N PRO A 759 -10.00 50.12 5.46
CA PRO A 759 -9.14 49.14 4.81
C PRO A 759 -8.05 49.81 3.98
N THR A 760 -6.81 49.41 4.20
CA THR A 760 -5.66 49.91 3.43
C THR A 760 -5.72 49.44 1.98
N THR A 761 -4.93 50.07 1.10
CA THR A 761 -4.78 49.63 -0.30
C THR A 761 -4.35 48.16 -0.40
N GLN A 762 -3.46 47.72 0.51
CA GLN A 762 -3.02 46.34 0.60
C GLN A 762 -4.15 45.39 1.00
N TYR A 763 -4.98 45.79 1.97
CA TYR A 763 -6.17 45.03 2.36
C TYR A 763 -7.12 44.81 1.18
N ARG A 764 -7.43 45.87 0.42
CA ARG A 764 -8.32 45.77 -0.75
C ARG A 764 -7.75 44.87 -1.83
N LYS A 765 -6.45 44.99 -2.15
CA LYS A 765 -5.75 44.08 -3.08
C LYS A 765 -5.80 42.62 -2.62
N ALA A 766 -5.60 42.36 -1.33
CA ALA A 766 -5.71 41.02 -0.78
C ALA A 766 -7.14 40.47 -0.91
N LYS A 767 -8.16 41.29 -0.61
CA LYS A 767 -9.58 40.93 -0.77
C LYS A 767 -9.93 40.61 -2.23
N GLU A 768 -9.51 41.45 -3.17
CA GLU A 768 -9.69 41.22 -4.61
C GLU A 768 -9.01 39.92 -5.08
N ARG A 769 -7.81 39.63 -4.57
CA ARG A 769 -7.05 38.43 -4.95
C ARG A 769 -7.62 37.14 -4.35
N PHE A 770 -8.03 37.16 -3.08
CA PHE A 770 -8.35 35.94 -2.32
C PHE A 770 -9.84 35.71 -2.09
N CYS A 771 -10.67 36.73 -2.18
CA CYS A 771 -12.12 36.66 -2.03
C CYS A 771 -12.89 37.24 -3.23
N PRO A 772 -12.48 37.01 -4.50
CA PRO A 772 -13.12 37.63 -5.66
C PRO A 772 -14.56 37.17 -5.92
N HIS A 773 -15.02 36.11 -5.24
CA HIS A 773 -16.26 35.42 -5.55
C HIS A 773 -17.20 35.24 -4.36
N ASP A 774 -16.79 35.64 -3.15
CA ASP A 774 -17.59 35.49 -1.94
C ASP A 774 -18.61 36.65 -1.83
N ASP A 775 -19.80 36.43 -2.38
CA ASP A 775 -20.88 37.43 -2.55
C ASP A 775 -22.11 37.16 -1.66
N GLY A 776 -22.05 36.17 -0.78
CA GLY A 776 -23.17 35.76 0.09
C GLY A 776 -24.07 34.70 -0.54
N GLN A 777 -23.76 34.24 -1.75
CA GLN A 777 -24.57 33.22 -2.46
C GLN A 777 -23.74 32.00 -2.87
N VAL A 778 -22.57 31.80 -2.25
CA VAL A 778 -21.66 30.70 -2.60
C VAL A 778 -22.27 29.33 -2.29
N THR A 779 -22.98 29.21 -1.17
CA THR A 779 -23.58 27.96 -0.68
C THR A 779 -24.63 27.45 -1.66
N GLN A 780 -25.47 28.34 -2.17
CA GLN A 780 -26.48 28.00 -3.17
C GLN A 780 -25.80 27.53 -4.47
N ARG A 781 -24.79 28.26 -4.95
CA ARG A 781 -23.99 27.87 -6.12
C ARG A 781 -23.33 26.49 -5.94
N ALA A 782 -22.79 26.20 -4.76
CA ALA A 782 -22.18 24.90 -4.47
C ALA A 782 -23.21 23.75 -4.47
N ILE A 783 -24.42 23.99 -3.97
CA ILE A 783 -25.53 23.01 -4.00
C ILE A 783 -25.97 22.77 -5.46
N GLU A 784 -26.12 23.82 -6.26
CA GLU A 784 -26.51 23.72 -7.67
C GLU A 784 -25.43 23.01 -8.50
N PHE A 785 -24.17 23.36 -8.29
CA PHE A 785 -23.02 22.67 -8.89
C PHE A 785 -23.04 21.18 -8.59
N PHE A 786 -23.21 20.79 -7.33
CA PHE A 786 -23.04 19.39 -6.93
C PHE A 786 -24.26 18.50 -7.20
N PHE A 787 -25.48 19.03 -7.10
CA PHE A 787 -26.71 18.22 -7.22
C PHE A 787 -27.43 18.39 -8.56
N LYS A 788 -27.14 19.45 -9.33
CA LYS A 788 -27.85 19.78 -10.57
C LYS A 788 -26.91 19.93 -11.78
N ASP A 789 -25.59 19.80 -11.60
CA ASP A 789 -24.54 20.07 -12.62
C ASP A 789 -24.76 21.40 -13.37
N ASN A 790 -25.37 22.39 -12.70
CA ASN A 790 -25.83 23.62 -13.33
C ASN A 790 -25.03 24.81 -12.80
N CYS A 791 -23.96 25.19 -13.50
CA CYS A 791 -23.16 26.38 -13.19
C CYS A 791 -22.46 26.94 -14.44
N GLN A 792 -22.45 28.28 -14.58
CA GLN A 792 -21.60 28.97 -15.54
C GLN A 792 -20.15 29.05 -14.99
N ASN A 793 -19.13 28.82 -15.83
CA ASN A 793 -17.70 28.86 -15.49
C ASN A 793 -17.19 27.73 -14.56
N VAL A 794 -17.61 26.49 -14.83
CA VAL A 794 -16.92 25.29 -14.33
C VAL A 794 -15.61 25.15 -15.11
N LEU A 795 -14.47 25.01 -14.41
CA LEU A 795 -13.24 24.62 -15.08
C LEU A 795 -13.35 23.12 -15.38
N PRO A 796 -13.48 22.71 -16.66
CA PRO A 796 -13.48 21.29 -16.98
C PRO A 796 -12.13 20.71 -16.57
N ALA A 797 -12.10 19.39 -16.36
CA ALA A 797 -10.83 18.68 -16.35
C ALA A 797 -10.05 19.11 -17.60
N THR A 798 -8.83 19.62 -17.42
CA THR A 798 -8.01 20.16 -18.50
C THR A 798 -7.85 19.08 -19.56
N GLN A 799 -8.39 19.30 -20.77
CA GLN A 799 -8.12 18.42 -21.91
C GLN A 799 -6.68 18.66 -22.34
N ASP A 800 -5.79 17.79 -21.85
CA ASP A 800 -4.39 17.76 -22.23
C ASP A 800 -4.27 16.91 -23.49
N ALA A 801 -3.75 17.49 -24.58
CA ALA A 801 -3.55 16.78 -25.84
C ALA A 801 -2.36 15.80 -25.77
N ARG A 802 -1.52 15.88 -24.74
CA ARG A 802 -0.36 15.00 -24.55
C ARG A 802 -0.79 13.60 -24.17
N GLN A 803 -0.06 12.61 -24.70
CA GLN A 803 -0.20 11.24 -24.24
C GLN A 803 0.35 11.09 -22.82
N THR A 804 -0.28 10.24 -22.03
CA THR A 804 0.04 10.07 -20.61
C THR A 804 0.81 8.77 -20.36
N LEU A 805 1.94 8.89 -19.64
CA LEU A 805 2.83 7.78 -19.31
C LEU A 805 2.86 7.58 -17.79
N LEU A 806 2.27 6.48 -17.30
CA LEU A 806 2.34 6.08 -15.90
C LEU A 806 3.45 5.06 -15.68
N PHE A 807 4.51 5.47 -15.01
CA PHE A 807 5.64 4.62 -14.67
C PHE A 807 5.57 4.04 -13.25
N TYR A 808 6.07 2.82 -13.09
CA TYR A 808 6.56 2.32 -11.82
C TYR A 808 7.99 1.78 -11.99
N ALA A 809 8.96 2.38 -11.28
CA ALA A 809 10.39 2.06 -11.39
C ALA A 809 10.99 1.52 -10.08
N GLY A 810 10.15 0.96 -9.21
CA GLY A 810 10.60 0.33 -7.98
C GLY A 810 10.88 1.27 -6.83
N SER A 811 11.85 0.90 -5.99
CA SER A 811 12.25 1.68 -4.81
C SER A 811 13.34 2.72 -5.08
N LEU A 812 13.79 2.87 -6.33
CA LEU A 812 14.82 3.84 -6.75
C LEU A 812 16.14 3.72 -5.98
N ILE A 813 16.51 2.49 -5.61
CA ILE A 813 17.80 2.20 -4.97
C ILE A 813 18.93 2.28 -6.01
N THR A 814 20.15 2.54 -5.56
CA THR A 814 21.34 2.66 -6.41
C THR A 814 21.60 1.35 -7.16
N ASN A 815 21.27 1.33 -8.45
CA ASN A 815 21.54 0.23 -9.39
C ASN A 815 21.36 0.73 -10.84
N GLY A 816 21.73 -0.11 -11.81
CA GLY A 816 21.63 0.25 -13.23
C GLY A 816 20.20 0.53 -13.72
N ILE A 817 19.19 -0.15 -13.18
CA ILE A 817 17.78 0.06 -13.55
C ILE A 817 17.32 1.48 -13.19
N THR A 818 17.61 1.91 -11.96
CA THR A 818 17.29 3.26 -11.49
C THR A 818 18.03 4.32 -12.31
N THR A 819 19.32 4.11 -12.58
CA THR A 819 20.09 5.06 -13.42
C THR A 819 19.48 5.19 -14.81
N ALA A 820 19.20 4.06 -15.48
CA ALA A 820 18.57 4.05 -16.80
C ALA A 820 17.18 4.72 -16.79
N PHE A 821 16.37 4.46 -15.75
CA PHE A 821 15.07 5.09 -15.57
C PHE A 821 15.17 6.62 -15.47
N ILE A 822 16.04 7.14 -14.59
CA ILE A 822 16.19 8.58 -14.38
C ILE A 822 16.64 9.27 -15.67
N ASN A 823 17.59 8.68 -16.40
CA ASN A 823 18.07 9.22 -17.67
C ASN A 823 16.99 9.24 -18.74
N LEU A 824 16.16 8.18 -18.81
CA LEU A 824 15.01 8.12 -19.72
C LEU A 824 14.01 9.24 -19.39
N ILE A 825 13.60 9.37 -18.12
CA ILE A 825 12.61 10.38 -17.71
C ILE A 825 13.08 11.82 -18.02
N LYS A 826 14.38 12.10 -17.86
CA LYS A 826 14.96 13.40 -18.21
C LYS A 826 15.00 13.67 -19.72
N THR A 827 14.91 12.64 -20.55
CA THR A 827 15.07 12.74 -22.01
C THR A 827 13.72 12.73 -22.77
N ILE A 828 12.67 12.18 -22.18
CA ILE A 828 11.32 12.17 -22.79
C ILE A 828 10.84 13.62 -23.00
N ASP A 829 10.42 13.93 -24.23
CA ASP A 829 9.80 15.20 -24.60
C ASP A 829 8.53 15.52 -23.78
N PRO A 830 8.57 16.55 -22.90
CA PRO A 830 7.45 16.92 -22.05
C PRO A 830 6.34 17.68 -22.80
N GLN A 831 6.59 18.12 -24.05
CA GLN A 831 5.57 18.76 -24.90
C GLN A 831 4.64 17.72 -25.54
N ARG A 832 5.12 16.49 -25.72
CA ARG A 832 4.33 15.36 -26.27
C ARG A 832 3.75 14.46 -25.20
N TYR A 833 4.46 14.28 -24.08
CA TYR A 833 4.09 13.32 -23.05
C TYR A 833 3.95 13.96 -21.67
N ARG A 834 2.90 13.57 -20.95
CA ARG A 834 2.74 13.82 -19.51
C ARG A 834 3.28 12.63 -18.74
N ILE A 835 4.26 12.88 -17.87
CA ILE A 835 4.97 11.83 -17.14
C ILE A 835 4.47 11.76 -15.70
N VAL A 836 3.98 10.60 -15.30
CA VAL A 836 3.52 10.30 -13.95
C VAL A 836 4.32 9.12 -13.40
N ILE A 837 4.87 9.25 -12.19
CA ILE A 837 5.60 8.19 -11.51
C ILE A 837 4.81 7.77 -10.28
N ALA A 838 4.43 6.51 -10.22
CA ALA A 838 3.90 5.91 -9.01
C ALA A 838 5.02 5.37 -8.11
N ILE A 839 4.92 5.62 -6.80
CA ILE A 839 5.96 5.18 -5.84
C ILE A 839 5.40 4.44 -4.62
N GLU A 840 6.21 3.49 -4.12
CA GLU A 840 6.01 2.88 -2.81
C GLU A 840 6.66 3.75 -1.73
N VAL A 841 5.87 4.67 -1.15
CA VAL A 841 6.36 5.71 -0.24
C VAL A 841 7.16 5.15 0.95
N THR A 842 6.75 4.02 1.52
CA THR A 842 7.49 3.39 2.63
C THR A 842 8.79 2.71 2.18
N ALA A 843 8.90 2.27 0.93
CA ALA A 843 10.13 1.68 0.42
C ALA A 843 11.16 2.77 0.11
N VAL A 844 10.74 3.84 -0.57
CA VAL A 844 11.58 5.00 -0.91
C VAL A 844 11.99 5.77 0.34
N GLY A 845 11.04 6.06 1.24
CA GLY A 845 11.27 6.89 2.42
C GLY A 845 12.22 6.29 3.48
N LYS A 846 12.66 5.04 3.30
CA LYS A 846 13.68 4.41 4.17
C LYS A 846 15.11 4.80 3.81
N ASN A 847 15.34 5.29 2.60
CA ASN A 847 16.65 5.65 2.11
C ASN A 847 16.65 7.14 1.68
N PRO A 848 17.35 8.02 2.41
CA PRO A 848 17.45 9.44 2.06
C PRO A 848 17.95 9.69 0.63
N GLU A 849 18.85 8.87 0.10
CA GLU A 849 19.32 9.02 -1.29
C GLU A 849 18.19 8.79 -2.31
N CYS A 850 17.27 7.86 -2.03
CA CYS A 850 16.12 7.63 -2.90
C CYS A 850 15.17 8.84 -2.91
N ILE A 851 15.04 9.53 -1.78
CA ILE A 851 14.26 10.78 -1.67
C ILE A 851 14.96 11.88 -2.47
N GLN A 852 16.27 12.04 -2.30
CA GLN A 852 17.05 13.02 -3.07
C GLN A 852 16.90 12.81 -4.57
N ARG A 853 17.00 11.56 -5.08
CA ARG A 853 16.81 11.27 -6.51
C ARG A 853 15.45 11.74 -7.03
N LEU A 854 14.38 11.57 -6.25
CA LEU A 854 13.06 12.07 -6.62
C LEU A 854 12.99 13.61 -6.62
N GLN A 855 13.64 14.27 -5.67
CA GLN A 855 13.67 15.74 -5.59
C GLN A 855 14.43 16.40 -6.74
N HIS A 856 15.38 15.69 -7.37
CA HIS A 856 16.13 16.17 -8.53
C HIS A 856 15.48 15.80 -9.88
N LEU A 857 14.27 15.22 -9.87
CA LEU A 857 13.52 15.02 -11.10
C LEU A 857 13.04 16.37 -11.66
N PRO A 858 12.90 16.50 -13.00
CA PRO A 858 12.36 17.71 -13.61
C PRO A 858 10.97 18.07 -13.06
N GLU A 859 10.67 19.36 -12.93
CA GLU A 859 9.44 19.85 -12.29
C GLU A 859 8.16 19.34 -12.97
N TYR A 860 8.20 19.13 -14.29
CA TYR A 860 7.07 18.62 -15.08
C TYR A 860 6.68 17.16 -14.78
N VAL A 861 7.51 16.42 -14.04
CA VAL A 861 7.22 15.03 -13.64
C VAL A 861 6.31 15.02 -12.41
N GLN A 862 5.18 14.33 -12.51
CA GLN A 862 4.21 14.19 -11.43
C GLN A 862 4.46 12.91 -10.62
N ILE A 863 4.36 12.97 -9.28
CA ILE A 863 4.65 11.83 -8.40
C ILE A 863 3.40 11.45 -7.59
N ILE A 864 2.88 10.24 -7.83
CA ILE A 864 1.75 9.70 -7.09
C ILE A 864 2.23 8.66 -6.07
N GLY A 865 2.06 8.98 -4.79
CA GLY A 865 2.42 8.09 -3.69
C GLY A 865 1.33 7.07 -3.39
N ARG A 866 1.67 5.78 -3.40
CA ARG A 866 0.75 4.75 -2.92
C ARG A 866 0.44 4.96 -1.43
N SER A 867 -0.84 5.03 -1.10
CA SER A 867 -1.32 5.30 0.25
C SER A 867 -2.35 4.27 0.70
N GLY A 868 -2.36 3.93 1.99
CA GLY A 868 -3.31 2.97 2.56
C GLY A 868 -3.03 1.49 2.23
N SER A 869 -3.89 0.60 2.72
CA SER A 869 -3.84 -0.83 2.40
C SER A 869 -4.72 -1.16 1.19
N GLN A 870 -4.32 -2.17 0.41
CA GLN A 870 -5.12 -2.67 -0.71
C GLN A 870 -6.52 -3.07 -0.23
N LEU A 871 -7.55 -2.61 -0.95
CA LEU A 871 -8.94 -2.94 -0.67
C LEU A 871 -9.24 -4.35 -1.18
N LEU A 872 -9.47 -5.30 -0.29
CA LEU A 872 -9.69 -6.73 -0.58
C LEU A 872 -10.87 -7.27 0.22
N ASN A 873 -11.73 -8.07 -0.43
CA ASN A 873 -12.68 -8.94 0.24
C ASN A 873 -12.02 -10.29 0.60
N THR A 874 -12.80 -11.20 1.19
CA THR A 874 -12.26 -12.49 1.67
C THR A 874 -11.75 -13.39 0.54
N TYR A 875 -12.46 -13.48 -0.58
CA TYR A 875 -12.12 -14.36 -1.71
C TYR A 875 -10.86 -13.89 -2.44
N GLU A 876 -10.77 -12.58 -2.70
CA GLU A 876 -9.63 -11.95 -3.36
C GLU A 876 -8.36 -12.10 -2.53
N ARG A 877 -8.46 -11.91 -1.20
CA ARG A 877 -7.34 -12.16 -0.29
C ARG A 877 -6.88 -13.62 -0.35
N THR A 878 -7.80 -14.57 -0.46
CA THR A 878 -7.47 -15.99 -0.64
C THR A 878 -6.81 -16.25 -1.99
N ALA A 879 -7.36 -15.71 -3.09
CA ALA A 879 -6.80 -15.85 -4.43
C ALA A 879 -5.38 -15.28 -4.53
N ILE A 880 -5.15 -14.05 -4.05
CA ILE A 880 -3.82 -13.43 -3.99
C ILE A 880 -2.88 -14.24 -3.08
N GLY A 881 -3.36 -14.71 -1.92
CA GLY A 881 -2.57 -15.55 -1.02
C GLY A 881 -2.14 -16.87 -1.64
N ASN A 882 -3.01 -17.50 -2.44
CA ASN A 882 -2.71 -18.71 -3.18
C ASN A 882 -1.72 -18.41 -4.33
N PHE A 883 -1.97 -17.38 -5.14
CA PHE A 883 -1.06 -16.95 -6.20
C PHE A 883 0.35 -16.66 -5.66
N ASN A 884 0.41 -15.98 -4.51
CA ASN A 884 1.68 -15.63 -3.90
C ASN A 884 2.52 -16.84 -3.49
N ARG A 885 1.88 -18.00 -3.31
CA ARG A 885 2.54 -19.25 -2.92
C ARG A 885 2.78 -20.19 -4.10
N TYR A 886 1.86 -20.27 -5.06
CA TYR A 886 1.91 -21.27 -6.15
C TYR A 886 2.21 -20.69 -7.52
N HIS A 887 2.21 -19.36 -7.66
CA HIS A 887 2.55 -18.63 -8.89
C HIS A 887 1.65 -18.95 -10.10
N THR A 888 0.51 -19.59 -9.84
CA THR A 888 -0.50 -20.00 -10.81
C THR A 888 -1.88 -19.84 -10.19
N LEU A 889 -2.90 -19.69 -11.05
CA LEU A 889 -4.30 -19.55 -10.66
C LEU A 889 -5.18 -20.43 -11.53
N ASN A 890 -6.19 -21.05 -10.93
CA ASN A 890 -7.31 -21.62 -11.69
C ASN A 890 -8.26 -20.49 -12.18
N PRO A 891 -9.25 -20.79 -13.05
CA PRO A 891 -10.16 -19.77 -13.59
C PRO A 891 -10.89 -18.92 -12.53
N GLU A 892 -11.43 -19.56 -11.48
CA GLU A 892 -12.14 -18.87 -10.39
C GLU A 892 -11.23 -17.92 -9.60
N GLN A 893 -10.03 -18.38 -9.26
CA GLN A 893 -9.05 -17.53 -8.57
C GLN A 893 -8.57 -16.39 -9.47
N LYS A 894 -8.40 -16.64 -10.77
CA LYS A 894 -8.04 -15.61 -11.75
C LYS A 894 -9.08 -14.50 -11.78
N TYR A 895 -10.37 -14.84 -11.78
CA TYR A 895 -11.46 -13.85 -11.73
C TYR A 895 -11.33 -12.93 -10.50
N HIS A 896 -11.20 -13.51 -9.30
CA HIS A 896 -11.03 -12.72 -8.07
C HIS A 896 -9.72 -11.92 -8.06
N TYR A 897 -8.62 -12.50 -8.55
CA TYR A 897 -7.33 -11.83 -8.61
C TYR A 897 -7.40 -10.58 -9.51
N VAL A 898 -7.92 -10.71 -10.73
CA VAL A 898 -8.06 -9.59 -11.67
C VAL A 898 -8.98 -8.51 -11.10
N ARG A 899 -10.14 -8.89 -10.55
CA ARG A 899 -11.07 -7.93 -9.91
C ARG A 899 -10.42 -7.13 -8.79
N ALA A 900 -9.60 -7.79 -7.96
CA ALA A 900 -8.88 -7.14 -6.87
C ALA A 900 -7.89 -6.08 -7.35
N PHE A 901 -7.18 -6.34 -8.45
CA PHE A 901 -6.21 -5.40 -9.01
C PHE A 901 -6.87 -4.28 -9.83
N LYS A 902 -7.99 -4.54 -10.52
CA LYS A 902 -8.83 -3.47 -11.10
C LYS A 902 -9.30 -2.50 -10.02
N ARG A 903 -9.75 -3.02 -8.87
CA ARG A 903 -10.16 -2.19 -7.74
C ARG A 903 -8.98 -1.45 -7.09
N GLU A 904 -7.80 -2.06 -7.00
CA GLU A 904 -6.62 -1.37 -6.48
C GLU A 904 -6.15 -0.25 -7.42
N PHE A 905 -6.16 -0.48 -8.74
CA PHE A 905 -5.84 0.56 -9.72
C PHE A 905 -6.79 1.75 -9.59
N HIS A 906 -8.12 1.51 -9.62
CA HIS A 906 -9.12 2.56 -9.40
C HIS A 906 -8.98 3.24 -8.03
N ARG A 907 -8.55 2.51 -6.98
CA ARG A 907 -8.32 3.14 -5.68
C ARG A 907 -7.19 4.16 -5.72
N LEU A 908 -6.14 3.89 -6.49
CA LEU A 908 -4.96 4.76 -6.57
C LEU A 908 -5.14 5.92 -7.56
N PHE A 909 -5.83 5.67 -8.67
CA PHE A 909 -5.91 6.59 -9.81
C PHE A 909 -7.33 7.07 -10.13
N ALA A 910 -8.34 6.62 -9.39
CA ALA A 910 -9.76 6.90 -9.62
C ALA A 910 -10.17 6.60 -11.06
N ASP A 911 -10.89 7.52 -11.70
CA ASP A 911 -11.41 7.38 -13.06
C ASP A 911 -10.39 7.73 -14.15
N TRP A 912 -9.18 8.17 -13.77
CA TRP A 912 -8.12 8.48 -14.73
C TRP A 912 -7.72 7.24 -15.54
N GLN A 913 -7.64 7.42 -16.85
CA GLN A 913 -7.23 6.38 -17.78
C GLN A 913 -5.92 6.81 -18.45
N PRO A 914 -4.77 6.27 -18.03
CA PRO A 914 -3.53 6.55 -18.72
C PRO A 914 -3.52 5.87 -20.09
N ASP A 915 -2.86 6.50 -21.07
CA ASP A 915 -2.62 5.91 -22.40
C ASP A 915 -1.65 4.73 -22.28
N TYR A 916 -0.58 4.90 -21.50
CA TYR A 916 0.44 3.88 -21.25
C TYR A 916 0.68 3.66 -19.76
N VAL A 917 0.81 2.40 -19.38
CA VAL A 917 1.37 1.98 -18.10
C VAL A 917 2.65 1.19 -18.32
N ILE A 918 3.71 1.60 -17.62
CA ILE A 918 5.06 1.07 -17.81
C ILE A 918 5.57 0.55 -16.47
N GLN A 919 5.59 -0.77 -16.32
CA GLN A 919 6.34 -1.41 -15.25
C GLN A 919 7.80 -1.45 -15.69
N TYR A 920 8.55 -0.40 -15.33
CA TYR A 920 9.93 -0.23 -15.77
C TYR A 920 10.90 -1.12 -15.02
N GLU A 921 10.69 -1.46 -13.75
CA GLU A 921 11.66 -2.26 -13.00
C GLU A 921 11.62 -3.76 -13.39
N GLY A 922 10.45 -4.31 -13.71
CA GLY A 922 10.25 -5.74 -14.02
C GLY A 922 10.14 -6.73 -12.85
N TYR A 923 10.40 -6.33 -11.59
CA TYR A 923 10.52 -7.26 -10.44
C TYR A 923 9.37 -7.21 -9.40
N SER A 924 8.52 -6.18 -9.37
CA SER A 924 7.41 -6.12 -8.40
C SER A 924 6.17 -6.83 -8.92
N ARG A 925 5.88 -7.99 -8.34
CA ARG A 925 4.63 -8.72 -8.57
C ARG A 925 3.38 -7.89 -8.28
N MET A 926 3.42 -7.02 -7.28
CA MET A 926 2.25 -6.21 -6.91
C MET A 926 1.97 -5.15 -7.98
N TRP A 927 3.00 -4.46 -8.46
CA TRP A 927 2.83 -3.45 -9.50
C TRP A 927 2.62 -4.05 -10.88
N ALA A 928 3.20 -5.23 -11.16
CA ALA A 928 2.82 -6.01 -12.34
C ALA A 928 1.32 -6.39 -12.31
N GLY A 929 0.78 -6.74 -11.14
CA GLY A 929 -0.67 -6.96 -10.96
C GLY A 929 -1.49 -5.69 -11.14
N ILE A 930 -1.10 -4.57 -10.51
CA ILE A 930 -1.82 -3.28 -10.60
C ILE A 930 -1.86 -2.79 -12.04
N LEU A 931 -0.72 -2.74 -12.73
CA LEU A 931 -0.63 -2.19 -14.08
C LEU A 931 -1.12 -3.19 -15.15
N GLY A 932 -0.75 -4.47 -15.02
CA GLY A 932 -1.16 -5.51 -15.98
C GLY A 932 -2.65 -5.85 -15.88
N CYS A 933 -3.12 -6.26 -14.71
CA CYS A 933 -4.52 -6.69 -14.53
C CYS A 933 -5.48 -5.52 -14.25
N GLY A 934 -4.98 -4.44 -13.66
CA GLY A 934 -5.82 -3.38 -13.11
C GLY A 934 -6.07 -2.19 -14.04
N ALA A 935 -5.13 -1.88 -14.93
CA ALA A 935 -5.27 -0.74 -15.84
C ALA A 935 -6.46 -0.89 -16.81
N PRO A 936 -7.12 0.21 -17.21
CA PRO A 936 -8.26 0.21 -18.14
C PRO A 936 -7.98 -0.57 -19.43
N ALA A 937 -9.02 -1.11 -20.06
CA ALA A 937 -8.89 -1.99 -21.23
C ALA A 937 -8.10 -1.33 -22.39
N ALA A 938 -8.36 -0.05 -22.65
CA ALA A 938 -7.75 0.73 -23.73
C ALA A 938 -6.27 1.11 -23.48
N THR A 939 -5.82 1.07 -22.23
CA THR A 939 -4.44 1.39 -21.85
C THR A 939 -3.46 0.38 -22.42
N GLN A 940 -2.39 0.87 -23.05
CA GLN A 940 -1.26 0.07 -23.47
C GLN A 940 -0.38 -0.28 -22.27
N ARG A 941 -0.02 -1.56 -22.14
CA ARG A 941 0.66 -2.10 -20.95
C ARG A 941 2.03 -2.61 -21.35
N ILE A 942 3.07 -2.04 -20.75
CA ILE A 942 4.47 -2.34 -21.04
C ILE A 942 5.16 -2.80 -19.77
N ILE A 943 6.00 -3.83 -19.87
CA ILE A 943 6.89 -4.28 -18.79
C ILE A 943 8.30 -4.50 -19.30
N TYR A 944 9.29 -4.01 -18.56
CA TYR A 944 10.69 -4.13 -18.92
C TYR A 944 11.35 -5.39 -18.32
N LEU A 945 12.30 -5.93 -19.06
CA LEU A 945 13.09 -7.14 -18.78
C LEU A 945 14.57 -6.74 -18.80
N HIS A 946 15.12 -6.40 -17.63
CA HIS A 946 16.46 -5.81 -17.51
C HIS A 946 17.62 -6.82 -17.55
N ASN A 947 17.34 -8.12 -17.58
CA ASN A 947 18.33 -9.18 -17.52
C ASN A 947 17.85 -10.41 -18.28
N ASP A 948 18.65 -11.47 -18.31
CA ASP A 948 18.17 -12.84 -18.50
C ASP A 948 17.23 -13.18 -17.33
N MET A 949 15.93 -13.04 -17.58
CA MET A 949 14.92 -13.18 -16.55
C MET A 949 14.75 -14.65 -16.13
N HIS A 950 14.91 -15.58 -17.07
CA HIS A 950 14.81 -17.00 -16.77
C HIS A 950 16.02 -17.47 -15.96
N GLY A 951 17.24 -17.01 -16.28
CA GLY A 951 18.42 -17.18 -15.44
C GLY A 951 18.24 -16.63 -14.02
N GLU A 952 17.72 -15.40 -13.87
CA GLU A 952 17.38 -14.80 -12.58
C GLU A 952 16.35 -15.62 -11.79
N TRP A 953 15.36 -16.20 -12.47
CA TRP A 953 14.34 -17.06 -11.85
C TRP A 953 14.93 -18.34 -11.26
N GLN A 954 15.80 -19.03 -12.01
CA GLN A 954 16.42 -20.27 -11.57
C GLN A 954 17.45 -20.06 -10.45
N THR A 955 18.14 -18.91 -10.45
CA THR A 955 19.30 -18.68 -9.58
C THR A 955 18.96 -17.91 -8.32
N ARG A 956 18.12 -16.86 -8.40
CA ARG A 956 18.00 -15.82 -7.36
C ARG A 956 16.57 -15.52 -6.91
N HIS A 957 15.63 -15.52 -7.85
CA HIS A 957 14.28 -14.97 -7.63
C HIS A 957 13.18 -15.94 -8.06
N PRO A 958 12.89 -16.99 -7.26
CA PRO A 958 11.90 -18.02 -7.59
C PRO A 958 10.49 -17.48 -7.79
N TYR A 959 10.19 -16.34 -7.15
CA TYR A 959 8.89 -15.68 -7.25
C TYR A 959 8.64 -15.05 -8.63
N LEU A 960 9.66 -14.92 -9.49
CA LEU A 960 9.53 -14.39 -10.85
C LEU A 960 8.58 -15.21 -11.71
N ALA A 961 8.41 -16.51 -11.44
CA ALA A 961 7.36 -17.32 -12.08
C ALA A 961 5.96 -16.68 -11.99
N ALA A 962 5.66 -15.98 -10.89
CA ALA A 962 4.39 -15.26 -10.77
C ALA A 962 4.33 -14.03 -11.68
N ILE A 963 5.45 -13.36 -11.94
CA ILE A 963 5.52 -12.21 -12.83
C ILE A 963 5.45 -12.67 -14.29
N PHE A 964 6.11 -13.77 -14.63
CA PHE A 964 6.03 -14.39 -15.95
C PHE A 964 4.60 -14.83 -16.28
N TRP A 965 3.88 -15.36 -15.28
CA TRP A 965 2.45 -15.61 -15.41
C TRP A 965 1.67 -14.32 -15.71
N LEU A 966 2.07 -13.17 -15.17
CA LEU A 966 1.41 -11.87 -15.42
C LEU A 966 1.76 -11.25 -16.77
N TYR A 967 2.80 -11.70 -17.48
CA TYR A 967 3.19 -11.17 -18.80
C TYR A 967 2.08 -11.24 -19.84
N ARG A 968 1.15 -12.21 -19.71
CA ARG A 968 -0.06 -12.31 -20.55
C ARG A 968 -0.99 -11.09 -20.50
N TYR A 969 -0.80 -10.20 -19.53
CA TYR A 969 -1.55 -8.95 -19.40
C TYR A 969 -0.77 -7.73 -19.89
N PHE A 970 0.39 -7.92 -20.50
CA PHE A 970 1.18 -6.84 -21.07
C PHE A 970 1.18 -6.96 -22.60
N ASN A 971 1.03 -5.82 -23.27
CA ASN A 971 1.07 -5.72 -24.73
C ASN A 971 2.50 -5.88 -25.25
N ARG A 972 3.49 -5.42 -24.48
CA ARG A 972 4.92 -5.48 -24.82
C ARG A 972 5.77 -5.91 -23.62
N LEU A 973 6.67 -6.85 -23.87
CA LEU A 973 7.72 -7.30 -22.97
C LEU A 973 9.05 -6.77 -23.51
N VAL A 974 9.60 -5.74 -22.87
CA VAL A 974 10.69 -4.93 -23.41
C VAL A 974 12.01 -5.34 -22.81
N SER A 975 12.87 -6.01 -23.58
CA SER A 975 14.25 -6.27 -23.17
C SER A 975 15.15 -5.07 -23.46
N VAL A 976 16.21 -4.92 -22.68
CA VAL A 976 17.11 -3.74 -22.78
C VAL A 976 18.17 -3.84 -23.90
N SER A 977 18.20 -4.95 -24.64
CA SER A 977 19.00 -5.15 -25.86
C SER A 977 18.36 -6.21 -26.75
N ASN A 978 18.77 -6.31 -28.00
CA ASN A 978 18.22 -7.32 -28.92
C ASN A 978 18.65 -8.74 -28.51
N ALA A 979 19.90 -8.93 -28.11
CA ALA A 979 20.43 -10.23 -27.67
C ALA A 979 19.67 -10.76 -26.45
N ILE A 980 19.40 -9.91 -25.45
CA ILE A 980 18.61 -10.30 -24.27
C ILE A 980 17.15 -10.56 -24.63
N ASN A 981 16.61 -9.85 -25.62
CA ASN A 981 15.27 -10.13 -26.13
C ASN A 981 15.15 -11.55 -26.66
N GLN A 982 16.12 -11.99 -27.48
CA GLN A 982 16.16 -13.35 -28.03
C GLN A 982 16.23 -14.40 -26.91
N VAL A 983 17.13 -14.21 -25.94
CA VAL A 983 17.26 -15.11 -24.78
C VAL A 983 15.94 -15.20 -24.00
N ASN A 984 15.33 -14.06 -23.66
CA ASN A 984 14.09 -14.04 -22.90
C ASN A 984 12.92 -14.63 -23.71
N GLU A 985 12.83 -14.33 -25.00
CA GLU A 985 11.80 -14.90 -25.89
C GLU A 985 11.91 -16.41 -25.93
N ASP A 986 13.09 -16.96 -26.25
CA ASP A 986 13.29 -18.39 -26.42
C ASP A 986 13.05 -19.16 -25.11
N GLN A 987 13.49 -18.61 -23.98
CA GLN A 987 13.37 -19.29 -22.69
C GLN A 987 11.99 -19.12 -22.04
N LEU A 988 11.30 -17.99 -22.25
CA LEU A 988 10.04 -17.70 -21.55
C LEU A 988 8.80 -17.96 -22.40
N ALA A 989 8.85 -17.75 -23.72
CA ALA A 989 7.65 -17.83 -24.56
C ALA A 989 7.00 -19.22 -24.49
N GLN A 990 7.80 -20.28 -24.68
CA GLN A 990 7.30 -21.65 -24.57
C GLN A 990 6.96 -22.04 -23.12
N CYS A 991 7.78 -21.63 -22.15
CA CYS A 991 7.59 -22.00 -20.74
C CYS A 991 6.31 -21.42 -20.13
N PHE A 992 5.84 -20.26 -20.60
CA PHE A 992 4.70 -19.54 -20.04
C PHE A 992 3.54 -19.31 -21.03
N GLU A 993 3.61 -19.92 -22.22
CA GLU A 993 2.61 -19.81 -23.29
C GLU A 993 2.38 -18.34 -23.70
N LEU A 994 3.47 -17.61 -23.95
CA LEU A 994 3.44 -16.20 -24.35
C LEU A 994 3.62 -16.07 -25.87
N ALA A 995 2.93 -15.09 -26.45
CA ALA A 995 3.03 -14.77 -27.87
C ALA A 995 4.43 -14.19 -28.17
N LYS A 996 5.16 -14.73 -29.15
CA LYS A 996 6.53 -14.27 -29.46
C LYS A 996 6.56 -12.79 -29.89
N GLU A 997 5.48 -12.33 -30.53
CA GLU A 997 5.33 -10.97 -31.07
C GLU A 997 5.29 -9.88 -29.99
N CYS A 998 5.02 -10.26 -28.73
CA CYS A 998 5.02 -9.31 -27.62
C CYS A 998 6.43 -9.01 -27.10
N PHE A 999 7.43 -9.83 -27.43
CA PHE A 999 8.83 -9.60 -27.07
C PHE A 999 9.44 -8.56 -28.02
N VAL A 1000 9.87 -7.44 -27.47
CA VAL A 1000 10.49 -6.33 -28.19
C VAL A 1000 11.68 -5.81 -27.40
N TYR A 1001 12.49 -4.94 -27.98
CA TYR A 1001 13.62 -4.35 -27.27
C TYR A 1001 13.69 -2.84 -27.42
N ALA A 1002 14.27 -2.19 -26.41
CA ALA A 1002 14.67 -0.78 -26.47
C ALA A 1002 15.90 -0.60 -25.58
N HIS A 1003 16.95 0.00 -26.13
CA HIS A 1003 18.20 0.21 -25.41
C HIS A 1003 18.03 1.19 -24.24
N ASN A 1004 18.80 0.98 -23.18
CA ASN A 1004 18.89 1.94 -22.08
C ASN A 1004 19.43 3.29 -22.58
N VAL A 1005 18.88 4.38 -22.04
CA VAL A 1005 19.31 5.75 -22.35
C VAL A 1005 20.37 6.21 -21.33
N PRO A 1006 21.63 6.41 -21.73
CA PRO A 1006 22.67 6.97 -20.87
C PRO A 1006 22.68 8.50 -20.87
N ASP A 1007 23.20 9.08 -19.78
CA ASP A 1007 23.48 10.52 -19.66
C ASP A 1007 24.99 10.74 -19.78
N PHE A 1008 25.49 10.74 -21.02
CA PHE A 1008 26.93 10.84 -21.30
C PHE A 1008 27.54 12.14 -20.78
N THR A 1009 26.79 13.24 -20.84
CA THR A 1009 27.24 14.56 -20.38
C THR A 1009 27.41 14.58 -18.87
N ASP A 1010 26.46 14.00 -18.10
CA ASP A 1010 26.61 13.88 -16.64
C ASP A 1010 27.82 13.02 -16.27
N VAL A 1011 28.01 11.88 -16.92
CA VAL A 1011 29.17 11.00 -16.68
C VAL A 1011 30.49 11.76 -16.89
N GLN A 1012 30.62 12.48 -18.00
CA GLN A 1012 31.82 13.26 -18.32
C GLN A 1012 32.04 14.44 -17.37
N ALA A 1013 30.97 15.10 -16.92
CA ALA A 1013 31.05 16.20 -15.96
C ALA A 1013 31.52 15.68 -14.60
N ARG A 1014 30.88 14.63 -14.09
CA ARG A 1014 31.17 14.02 -12.79
C ARG A 1014 32.52 13.31 -12.74
N ALA A 1015 33.05 12.87 -13.89
CA ALA A 1015 34.42 12.35 -13.98
C ALA A 1015 35.50 13.40 -13.60
N LYS A 1016 35.19 14.69 -13.75
CA LYS A 1016 36.11 15.80 -13.43
C LYS A 1016 36.14 16.18 -11.95
N GLU A 1017 35.26 15.60 -11.12
CA GLU A 1017 35.26 15.84 -9.68
C GLU A 1017 36.59 15.41 -9.02
N SER A 1018 36.93 16.05 -7.90
CA SER A 1018 38.15 15.77 -7.16
C SER A 1018 38.12 14.36 -6.56
N LEU A 1019 39.20 13.61 -6.76
CA LEU A 1019 39.40 12.32 -6.12
C LEU A 1019 40.01 12.51 -4.72
N GLU A 1020 39.60 11.67 -3.77
CA GLU A 1020 40.22 11.61 -2.44
C GLU A 1020 41.74 11.42 -2.53
N GLN A 1021 42.49 12.16 -1.72
CA GLN A 1021 43.93 12.34 -1.87
C GLN A 1021 44.72 11.02 -1.75
N ASP A 1022 44.26 10.09 -0.92
CA ASP A 1022 44.88 8.76 -0.78
C ASP A 1022 44.78 7.95 -2.08
N PHE A 1023 43.61 7.95 -2.73
CA PHE A 1023 43.43 7.27 -4.03
C PHE A 1023 44.20 7.97 -5.14
N ALA A 1024 44.21 9.30 -5.15
CA ALA A 1024 44.98 10.07 -6.12
C ALA A 1024 46.48 9.76 -6.02
N THR A 1025 47.01 9.69 -4.79
CA THR A 1025 48.42 9.35 -4.53
C THR A 1025 48.73 7.90 -4.91
N TRP A 1026 47.87 6.96 -4.55
CA TRP A 1026 48.03 5.54 -4.87
C TRP A 1026 48.03 5.28 -6.38
N LEU A 1027 47.15 5.97 -7.13
CA LEU A 1027 47.10 5.90 -8.58
C LEU A 1027 48.28 6.61 -9.26
N ALA A 1028 48.74 7.76 -8.73
CA ALA A 1028 49.88 8.49 -9.28
C ALA A 1028 51.20 7.70 -9.23
N GLN A 1029 51.31 6.72 -8.32
CA GLN A 1029 52.47 5.83 -8.21
C GLN A 1029 52.42 4.65 -9.21
N THR A 1030 51.39 4.56 -10.04
CA THR A 1030 51.17 3.45 -10.99
C THR A 1030 51.64 3.86 -12.38
N PRO A 1031 52.41 3.02 -13.10
CA PRO A 1031 52.77 3.29 -14.47
C PRO A 1031 51.54 3.42 -15.37
N PRO A 1032 51.61 4.22 -16.46
CA PRO A 1032 50.55 4.26 -17.46
C PRO A 1032 50.18 2.86 -17.97
N ARG A 1033 48.91 2.65 -18.31
CA ARG A 1033 48.36 1.38 -18.82
C ARG A 1033 48.33 0.21 -17.83
N GLN A 1034 48.57 0.44 -16.54
CA GLN A 1034 48.60 -0.62 -15.53
C GLN A 1034 47.52 -0.50 -14.44
N THR A 1035 46.56 0.41 -14.59
CA THR A 1035 45.42 0.56 -13.68
C THR A 1035 44.15 -0.05 -14.27
N PHE A 1036 43.66 -1.11 -13.65
CA PHE A 1036 42.42 -1.79 -14.02
C PHE A 1036 41.31 -1.49 -13.02
N ILE A 1037 40.07 -1.39 -13.50
CA ILE A 1037 38.91 -1.15 -12.63
C ILE A 1037 37.72 -2.02 -13.02
N SER A 1038 37.03 -2.57 -12.02
CA SER A 1038 35.73 -3.23 -12.15
C SER A 1038 34.73 -2.55 -11.22
N ILE A 1039 33.48 -2.41 -11.69
CA ILE A 1039 32.41 -1.74 -10.94
C ILE A 1039 31.17 -2.64 -10.99
N GLY A 1040 30.73 -3.12 -9.83
CA GLY A 1040 29.59 -4.01 -9.75
C GLY A 1040 29.32 -4.55 -8.36
N ARG A 1041 28.17 -5.21 -8.20
CA ARG A 1041 27.83 -5.89 -6.94
C ARG A 1041 28.81 -7.05 -6.69
N LEU A 1042 29.27 -7.23 -5.46
CA LEU A 1042 30.14 -8.36 -5.10
C LEU A 1042 29.30 -9.64 -4.92
N SER A 1043 28.88 -10.21 -6.04
CA SER A 1043 28.01 -11.39 -6.11
C SER A 1043 28.48 -12.37 -7.20
N PRO A 1044 28.05 -13.65 -7.16
CA PRO A 1044 28.62 -14.70 -8.00
C PRO A 1044 28.54 -14.41 -9.50
N GLU A 1045 27.45 -13.80 -9.96
CA GLU A 1045 27.24 -13.50 -11.37
C GLU A 1045 28.24 -12.49 -11.93
N LYS A 1046 28.79 -11.62 -11.09
CA LYS A 1046 29.82 -10.65 -11.49
C LYS A 1046 31.21 -11.25 -11.51
N ASN A 1047 31.38 -12.46 -10.99
CA ASN A 1047 32.59 -13.29 -11.10
C ASN A 1047 33.93 -12.56 -10.78
N HIS A 1048 33.93 -11.71 -9.76
CA HIS A 1048 35.14 -11.00 -9.32
C HIS A 1048 36.28 -11.96 -8.90
N ALA A 1049 35.94 -13.20 -8.51
CA ALA A 1049 36.93 -14.22 -8.18
C ALA A 1049 37.81 -14.60 -9.39
N LEU A 1050 37.23 -14.69 -10.59
CA LEU A 1050 37.97 -14.90 -11.84
C LEU A 1050 38.97 -13.77 -12.09
N LEU A 1051 38.51 -12.52 -11.93
CA LEU A 1051 39.34 -11.33 -12.09
C LEU A 1051 40.51 -11.29 -11.10
N LEU A 1052 40.29 -11.63 -9.83
CA LEU A 1052 41.36 -11.70 -8.84
C LEU A 1052 42.42 -12.75 -9.19
N ASN A 1053 41.99 -13.93 -9.67
CA ASN A 1053 42.92 -15.00 -10.08
C ASN A 1053 43.77 -14.58 -11.29
N ALA A 1054 43.15 -13.97 -12.30
CA ALA A 1054 43.87 -13.45 -13.47
C ALA A 1054 44.82 -12.32 -13.11
N PHE A 1055 44.37 -11.38 -12.27
CA PHE A 1055 45.18 -10.28 -11.80
C PHE A 1055 46.38 -10.74 -10.96
N ALA A 1056 46.24 -11.82 -10.18
CA ALA A 1056 47.35 -12.43 -9.45
C ALA A 1056 48.44 -13.00 -10.38
N GLN A 1057 48.08 -13.51 -11.56
CA GLN A 1057 49.07 -13.90 -12.57
C GLN A 1057 49.75 -12.67 -13.18
N LEU A 1058 48.97 -11.63 -13.50
CA LEU A 1058 49.47 -10.38 -14.08
C LEU A 1058 50.50 -9.67 -13.18
N VAL A 1059 50.21 -9.55 -11.89
CA VAL A 1059 51.07 -8.85 -10.91
C VAL A 1059 52.45 -9.53 -10.75
N LYS A 1060 52.56 -10.84 -11.00
CA LYS A 1060 53.87 -11.53 -11.00
C LYS A 1060 54.80 -11.01 -12.09
N LYS A 1061 54.25 -10.59 -13.24
CA LYS A 1061 55.00 -10.04 -14.38
C LYS A 1061 55.08 -8.52 -14.34
N TYR A 1062 54.06 -7.86 -13.81
CA TYR A 1062 53.96 -6.40 -13.68
C TYR A 1062 53.64 -6.01 -12.22
N PRO A 1063 54.64 -5.96 -11.31
CA PRO A 1063 54.43 -5.73 -9.87
C PRO A 1063 53.82 -4.37 -9.52
N GLN A 1064 53.87 -3.41 -10.44
CA GLN A 1064 53.29 -2.08 -10.28
C GLN A 1064 51.84 -1.97 -10.75
N ALA A 1065 51.27 -3.03 -11.35
CA ALA A 1065 49.87 -3.03 -11.75
C ALA A 1065 48.93 -2.88 -10.55
N ARG A 1066 47.80 -2.20 -10.78
CA ARG A 1066 46.78 -1.91 -9.76
C ARG A 1066 45.40 -2.33 -10.24
N LEU A 1067 44.59 -2.84 -9.31
CA LEU A 1067 43.20 -3.21 -9.54
C LEU A 1067 42.28 -2.54 -8.51
N ILE A 1068 41.22 -1.91 -8.99
CA ILE A 1068 40.15 -1.35 -8.16
C ILE A 1068 38.86 -2.12 -8.42
N ILE A 1069 38.21 -2.59 -7.36
CA ILE A 1069 36.88 -3.23 -7.45
C ILE A 1069 35.88 -2.40 -6.63
N LEU A 1070 35.04 -1.63 -7.33
CA LEU A 1070 34.00 -0.80 -6.71
C LEU A 1070 32.71 -1.59 -6.52
N GLY A 1071 32.21 -1.62 -5.29
CA GLY A 1071 30.90 -2.18 -4.96
C GLY A 1071 30.85 -2.89 -3.61
N GLU A 1072 29.65 -3.38 -3.28
CA GLU A 1072 29.39 -4.18 -2.08
C GLU A 1072 28.60 -5.43 -2.45
N GLY A 1073 28.64 -6.43 -1.58
CA GLY A 1073 27.84 -7.63 -1.77
C GLY A 1073 28.19 -8.77 -0.83
N PRO A 1074 27.43 -9.88 -0.90
CA PRO A 1074 27.63 -11.06 -0.06
C PRO A 1074 29.05 -11.64 -0.14
N LEU A 1075 29.72 -11.52 -1.30
CA LEU A 1075 31.04 -12.12 -1.51
C LEU A 1075 32.20 -11.28 -0.96
N ARG A 1076 31.93 -10.11 -0.36
CA ARG A 1076 33.01 -9.20 0.10
C ARG A 1076 34.07 -9.92 0.94
N SER A 1077 33.64 -10.60 2.00
CA SER A 1077 34.58 -11.28 2.91
C SER A 1077 35.36 -12.41 2.22
N ALA A 1078 34.74 -13.14 1.29
CA ALA A 1078 35.39 -14.19 0.54
C ALA A 1078 36.44 -13.62 -0.42
N LEU A 1079 36.13 -12.52 -1.09
CA LEU A 1079 37.06 -11.82 -1.99
C LEU A 1079 38.24 -11.20 -1.21
N GLU A 1080 38.00 -10.61 -0.04
CA GLU A 1080 39.06 -10.12 0.85
C GLU A 1080 40.00 -11.25 1.29
N GLN A 1081 39.46 -12.42 1.66
CA GLN A 1081 40.27 -13.60 1.98
C GLN A 1081 41.06 -14.09 0.76
N GLN A 1082 40.43 -14.13 -0.42
CA GLN A 1082 41.09 -14.55 -1.66
C GLN A 1082 42.28 -13.62 -2.00
N ILE A 1083 42.14 -12.31 -1.81
CA ILE A 1083 43.22 -11.33 -2.03
C ILE A 1083 44.42 -11.61 -1.12
N VAL A 1084 44.17 -11.92 0.15
CA VAL A 1084 45.21 -12.30 1.11
C VAL A 1084 45.88 -13.61 0.69
N GLN A 1085 45.10 -14.62 0.32
CA GLN A 1085 45.61 -15.93 -0.12
C GLN A 1085 46.44 -15.84 -1.40
N LEU A 1086 46.07 -14.95 -2.32
CA LEU A 1086 46.79 -14.70 -3.57
C LEU A 1086 48.02 -13.78 -3.38
N HIS A 1087 48.25 -13.26 -2.17
CA HIS A 1087 49.36 -12.35 -1.82
C HIS A 1087 49.38 -11.04 -2.64
N ILE A 1088 48.21 -10.54 -3.03
CA ILE A 1088 48.05 -9.33 -3.87
C ILE A 1088 47.44 -8.13 -3.14
N SER A 1089 47.39 -8.14 -1.80
CA SER A 1089 46.78 -7.06 -1.00
C SER A 1089 47.39 -5.68 -1.24
N HIS A 1090 48.65 -5.59 -1.68
CA HIS A 1090 49.32 -4.33 -2.00
C HIS A 1090 48.90 -3.74 -3.36
N ALA A 1091 48.27 -4.54 -4.23
CA ALA A 1091 47.93 -4.19 -5.61
C ALA A 1091 46.42 -4.09 -5.86
N VAL A 1092 45.56 -4.48 -4.91
CA VAL A 1092 44.09 -4.51 -5.06
C VAL A 1092 43.40 -3.62 -4.02
N LEU A 1093 42.44 -2.79 -4.45
CA LEU A 1093 41.55 -2.03 -3.55
C LEU A 1093 40.09 -2.45 -3.69
N LEU A 1094 39.43 -2.67 -2.54
CA LEU A 1094 37.97 -2.82 -2.41
C LEU A 1094 37.40 -1.66 -1.58
N PRO A 1095 37.25 -0.46 -2.16
CA PRO A 1095 36.83 0.74 -1.44
C PRO A 1095 35.32 0.81 -1.15
N GLY A 1096 34.56 -0.24 -1.49
CA GLY A 1096 33.12 -0.32 -1.29
C GLY A 1096 32.30 0.46 -2.33
N ILE A 1097 31.04 0.75 -2.01
CA ILE A 1097 30.17 1.62 -2.82
C ILE A 1097 30.64 3.08 -2.68
N ARG A 1098 30.66 3.80 -3.81
CA ARG A 1098 30.95 5.24 -3.88
C ARG A 1098 29.79 6.00 -4.53
N ASN A 1099 29.55 7.23 -4.07
CA ASN A 1099 28.50 8.10 -4.62
C ASN A 1099 28.77 8.49 -6.08
N ASN A 1100 30.06 8.72 -6.40
CA ASN A 1100 30.52 9.00 -7.74
C ASN A 1100 31.70 8.08 -8.10
N PRO A 1101 31.51 7.08 -8.97
CA PRO A 1101 32.59 6.19 -9.41
C PRO A 1101 33.44 6.78 -10.55
N PHE A 1102 32.96 7.82 -11.23
CA PHE A 1102 33.55 8.31 -12.48
C PHE A 1102 34.96 8.93 -12.34
N PRO A 1103 35.34 9.59 -11.22
CA PRO A 1103 36.72 10.06 -11.02
C PRO A 1103 37.75 8.94 -10.97
N LEU A 1104 37.39 7.76 -10.44
CA LEU A 1104 38.24 6.58 -10.44
C LEU A 1104 38.27 5.92 -11.82
N LEU A 1105 37.08 5.71 -12.42
CA LEU A 1105 36.97 5.13 -13.76
C LEU A 1105 37.72 5.93 -14.82
N SER A 1106 37.63 7.27 -14.78
CA SER A 1106 38.34 8.18 -15.70
C SER A 1106 39.86 8.19 -15.53
N ARG A 1107 40.38 7.83 -14.36
CA ARG A 1107 41.83 7.74 -14.08
C ARG A 1107 42.39 6.32 -14.23
N SER A 1108 41.53 5.32 -14.37
CA SER A 1108 41.95 3.98 -14.75
C SER A 1108 42.24 3.87 -16.25
N ASP A 1109 43.10 2.93 -16.59
CA ASP A 1109 43.54 2.66 -17.96
C ASP A 1109 42.60 1.69 -18.70
N CYS A 1110 41.95 0.77 -17.97
CA CYS A 1110 41.04 -0.21 -18.56
C CYS A 1110 39.91 -0.58 -17.60
N PHE A 1111 38.69 -0.65 -18.12
CA PHE A 1111 37.53 -1.21 -17.44
C PHE A 1111 37.46 -2.72 -17.69
N VAL A 1112 37.16 -3.51 -16.66
CA VAL A 1112 37.08 -4.98 -16.75
C VAL A 1112 35.74 -5.47 -16.24
N LEU A 1113 35.01 -6.21 -17.07
CA LEU A 1113 33.72 -6.82 -16.73
C LEU A 1113 33.78 -8.36 -16.87
N PRO A 1114 34.13 -9.09 -15.81
CA PRO A 1114 34.33 -10.55 -15.85
C PRO A 1114 33.03 -11.36 -15.70
N SER A 1115 31.85 -10.74 -15.85
CA SER A 1115 30.55 -11.31 -15.47
C SER A 1115 30.23 -12.63 -16.18
N ALA A 1116 29.64 -13.58 -15.47
CA ALA A 1116 29.17 -14.84 -16.04
C ALA A 1116 27.87 -14.66 -16.86
N TYR A 1117 27.02 -13.71 -16.47
CA TYR A 1117 25.83 -13.28 -17.21
C TYR A 1117 25.45 -11.84 -16.81
N GLU A 1118 24.84 -11.10 -17.73
CA GLU A 1118 24.38 -9.71 -17.56
C GLU A 1118 23.14 -9.43 -18.40
N GLY A 1119 22.42 -8.37 -18.07
CA GLY A 1119 21.63 -7.64 -19.07
C GLY A 1119 22.53 -6.68 -19.87
N LEU A 1120 22.05 -5.48 -20.17
CA LEU A 1120 22.90 -4.41 -20.69
C LEU A 1120 23.43 -3.54 -19.53
N GLY A 1121 24.69 -3.75 -19.16
CA GLY A 1121 25.31 -3.04 -18.05
C GLY A 1121 25.50 -1.55 -18.35
N MET A 1122 24.80 -0.67 -17.63
CA MET A 1122 24.99 0.79 -17.71
C MET A 1122 26.46 1.21 -17.55
N VAL A 1123 27.21 0.49 -16.71
CA VAL A 1123 28.63 0.74 -16.47
C VAL A 1123 29.49 0.59 -17.73
N LEU A 1124 29.11 -0.29 -18.67
CA LEU A 1124 29.80 -0.38 -19.97
C LEU A 1124 29.61 0.91 -20.77
N LEU A 1125 28.37 1.39 -20.86
CA LEU A 1125 28.06 2.65 -21.54
C LEU A 1125 28.77 3.84 -20.86
N GLU A 1126 28.87 3.83 -19.53
CA GLU A 1126 29.61 4.83 -18.75
C GLU A 1126 31.13 4.78 -19.02
N ALA A 1127 31.73 3.59 -19.12
CA ALA A 1127 33.14 3.41 -19.48
C ALA A 1127 33.41 3.87 -20.93
N MET A 1128 32.51 3.54 -21.87
CA MET A 1128 32.56 4.02 -23.25
C MET A 1128 32.44 5.54 -23.32
N ALA A 1129 31.59 6.16 -22.49
CA ALA A 1129 31.44 7.62 -22.41
C ALA A 1129 32.74 8.35 -22.05
N LEU A 1130 33.61 7.67 -21.30
CA LEU A 1130 34.93 8.13 -20.84
C LEU A 1130 36.08 7.61 -21.71
N ASN A 1131 35.77 7.02 -22.88
CA ASN A 1131 36.72 6.46 -23.84
C ASN A 1131 37.68 5.44 -23.20
N LYS A 1132 37.17 4.58 -22.30
CA LYS A 1132 37.97 3.56 -21.63
C LYS A 1132 38.01 2.26 -22.43
N PRO A 1133 39.20 1.66 -22.65
CA PRO A 1133 39.32 0.27 -23.08
C PRO A 1133 38.51 -0.65 -22.18
N ILE A 1134 37.80 -1.59 -22.79
CA ILE A 1134 36.98 -2.58 -22.10
C ILE A 1134 37.56 -3.96 -22.34
N ILE A 1135 37.72 -4.74 -21.28
CA ILE A 1135 37.87 -6.19 -21.35
C ILE A 1135 36.62 -6.78 -20.73
N ALA A 1136 35.89 -7.61 -21.48
CA ALA A 1136 34.68 -8.22 -20.96
C ALA A 1136 34.55 -9.67 -21.42
N THR A 1137 33.92 -10.48 -20.58
CA THR A 1137 33.56 -11.86 -20.92
C THR A 1137 32.54 -11.88 -22.06
N ASP A 1138 32.65 -12.89 -22.92
CA ASP A 1138 31.81 -13.04 -24.10
C ASP A 1138 30.39 -13.53 -23.76
N ILE A 1139 29.56 -12.59 -23.30
CA ILE A 1139 28.15 -12.81 -22.99
C ILE A 1139 27.25 -12.05 -23.99
N PRO A 1140 26.04 -12.54 -24.31
CA PRO A 1140 25.25 -12.04 -25.45
C PRO A 1140 25.06 -10.51 -25.54
N PRO A 1141 24.63 -9.79 -24.48
CA PRO A 1141 24.45 -8.33 -24.56
C PRO A 1141 25.77 -7.55 -24.67
N VAL A 1142 26.85 -8.10 -24.13
CA VAL A 1142 28.18 -7.47 -24.20
C VAL A 1142 28.79 -7.67 -25.57
N ARG A 1143 28.61 -8.87 -26.16
CA ARG A 1143 28.97 -9.15 -27.55
C ARG A 1143 28.28 -8.19 -28.51
N GLU A 1144 26.98 -8.02 -28.36
CA GLU A 1144 26.18 -7.06 -29.15
C GLU A 1144 26.74 -5.65 -29.03
N LEU A 1145 27.01 -5.18 -27.81
CA LEU A 1145 27.51 -3.82 -27.57
C LEU A 1145 28.94 -3.60 -28.08
N LEU A 1146 29.85 -4.57 -27.90
CA LEU A 1146 31.27 -4.45 -28.24
C LEU A 1146 31.60 -4.86 -29.69
N ALA A 1147 30.65 -5.45 -30.44
CA ALA A 1147 30.85 -5.90 -31.82
C ALA A 1147 31.49 -4.85 -32.77
N PRO A 1148 31.21 -3.53 -32.63
CA PRO A 1148 31.87 -2.51 -33.45
C PRO A 1148 33.37 -2.27 -33.11
N GLY A 1149 33.95 -2.96 -32.12
CA GLY A 1149 35.38 -2.86 -31.79
C GLY A 1149 35.72 -1.97 -30.60
N TYR A 1150 34.82 -1.86 -29.60
CA TYR A 1150 34.99 -1.02 -28.41
C TYR A 1150 35.83 -1.65 -27.28
N GLY A 1151 36.27 -2.90 -27.44
CA GLY A 1151 37.02 -3.63 -26.43
C GLY A 1151 37.30 -5.08 -26.79
N TYR A 1152 37.89 -5.82 -25.85
CA TYR A 1152 38.19 -7.24 -25.98
C TYR A 1152 37.05 -8.10 -25.41
N LEU A 1153 36.51 -8.98 -26.25
CA LEU A 1153 35.65 -10.08 -25.82
C LEU A 1153 36.53 -11.31 -25.57
N ILE A 1154 36.38 -11.92 -24.40
CA ILE A 1154 37.17 -13.08 -23.98
C ILE A 1154 36.29 -14.20 -23.45
N GLU A 1155 36.74 -15.44 -23.54
CA GLU A 1155 36.15 -16.55 -22.79
C GLU A 1155 36.39 -16.33 -21.28
N PRO A 1156 35.50 -16.83 -20.40
CA PRO A 1156 35.61 -16.64 -18.95
C PRO A 1156 36.69 -17.56 -18.34
N SER A 1157 37.95 -17.35 -18.73
CA SER A 1157 39.12 -18.09 -18.27
C SER A 1157 40.17 -17.16 -17.65
N VAL A 1158 40.96 -17.70 -16.73
CA VAL A 1158 42.04 -16.96 -16.06
C VAL A 1158 43.08 -16.53 -17.10
N ASP A 1159 43.47 -17.44 -17.99
CA ASP A 1159 44.56 -17.22 -18.94
C ASP A 1159 44.20 -16.17 -20.01
N GLU A 1160 42.98 -16.20 -20.55
CA GLU A 1160 42.55 -15.18 -21.53
C GLU A 1160 42.38 -13.80 -20.90
N LEU A 1161 41.84 -13.73 -19.67
CA LEU A 1161 41.71 -12.46 -18.97
C LEU A 1161 43.08 -11.86 -18.63
N THR A 1162 44.04 -12.69 -18.19
CA THR A 1162 45.44 -12.27 -18.00
C THR A 1162 46.03 -11.75 -19.32
N ALA A 1163 45.90 -12.52 -20.42
CA ALA A 1163 46.44 -12.13 -21.72
C ALA A 1163 45.83 -10.83 -22.26
N ALA A 1164 44.53 -10.60 -22.08
CA ALA A 1164 43.87 -9.36 -22.47
C ALA A 1164 44.38 -8.16 -21.65
N MET A 1165 44.59 -8.31 -20.34
CA MET A 1165 45.21 -7.27 -19.51
C MET A 1165 46.66 -7.00 -19.94
N GLU A 1166 47.43 -8.03 -20.30
CA GLU A 1166 48.79 -7.85 -20.83
C GLU A 1166 48.83 -7.08 -22.15
N LYS A 1167 47.85 -7.28 -23.04
CA LYS A 1167 47.72 -6.49 -24.28
C LYS A 1167 47.51 -5.01 -23.99
N ILE A 1168 46.72 -4.67 -22.97
CA ILE A 1168 46.55 -3.27 -22.51
C ILE A 1168 47.90 -2.69 -22.05
N ILE A 1169 48.64 -3.40 -21.20
CA ILE A 1169 49.92 -2.92 -20.66
C ILE A 1169 50.94 -2.70 -21.78
N THR A 1170 51.11 -3.69 -22.66
CA THR A 1170 52.11 -3.68 -23.74
C THR A 1170 51.74 -2.76 -24.89
N GLY A 1171 50.46 -2.40 -25.04
CA GLY A 1171 49.94 -1.72 -26.22
C GLY A 1171 49.92 -2.60 -27.48
N ALA A 1172 50.22 -3.89 -27.35
CA ALA A 1172 50.22 -4.83 -28.46
C ALA A 1172 48.78 -5.12 -28.88
N GLY A 1173 48.45 -4.79 -30.13
CA GLY A 1173 47.10 -4.94 -30.68
C GLY A 1173 46.15 -3.83 -30.28
N GLN A 1174 46.59 -2.56 -30.26
CA GLN A 1174 45.68 -1.39 -30.26
C GLN A 1174 44.57 -1.66 -31.27
N LEU A 1175 43.39 -2.08 -30.79
CA LEU A 1175 42.16 -1.89 -31.52
C LEU A 1175 42.16 -0.39 -31.81
N ASP A 1176 41.99 0.00 -33.08
CA ASP A 1176 41.54 1.34 -33.43
C ASP A 1176 40.19 1.50 -32.75
N MET A 1177 40.21 1.83 -31.46
CA MET A 1177 39.02 1.78 -30.63
C MET A 1177 38.13 2.87 -31.14
N ILE A 1178 37.11 2.45 -31.90
CA ILE A 1178 36.14 3.34 -32.47
C ILE A 1178 35.55 4.10 -31.29
N GLN A 1179 35.58 5.42 -31.33
CA GLN A 1179 34.89 6.21 -30.33
C GLN A 1179 33.40 6.04 -30.59
N MET A 1180 32.65 5.69 -29.55
CA MET A 1180 31.21 5.56 -29.69
C MET A 1180 30.62 6.93 -30.05
N ASP A 1181 29.82 6.98 -31.12
CA ASP A 1181 28.97 8.13 -31.39
C ASP A 1181 27.84 8.18 -30.34
N GLN A 1182 28.13 8.94 -29.29
CA GLN A 1182 27.24 9.14 -28.14
C GLN A 1182 25.90 9.76 -28.55
N ILE A 1183 25.88 10.64 -29.55
CA ILE A 1183 24.65 11.30 -30.01
C ILE A 1183 23.82 10.31 -30.81
N ALA A 1184 24.43 9.58 -31.75
CA ALA A 1184 23.74 8.56 -32.53
C ALA A 1184 23.14 7.47 -31.63
N TYR A 1185 23.91 6.95 -30.65
CA TYR A 1185 23.41 5.94 -29.72
C TYR A 1185 22.20 6.45 -28.92
N LYS A 1186 22.28 7.66 -28.36
CA LYS A 1186 21.18 8.27 -27.60
C LYS A 1186 19.94 8.45 -28.47
N ASN A 1187 20.09 8.96 -29.69
CA ASN A 1187 18.99 9.16 -30.63
C ASN A 1187 18.33 7.83 -31.03
N GLN A 1188 19.13 6.79 -31.27
CA GLN A 1188 18.65 5.45 -31.57
C GLN A 1188 17.86 4.85 -30.39
N ALA A 1189 18.39 4.93 -29.17
CA ALA A 1189 17.72 4.44 -27.97
C ALA A 1189 16.37 5.15 -27.73
N MET A 1190 16.32 6.47 -27.91
CA MET A 1190 15.07 7.24 -27.81
C MET A 1190 14.08 6.90 -28.93
N THR A 1191 14.56 6.71 -30.16
CA THR A 1191 13.72 6.29 -31.28
C THR A 1191 13.07 4.93 -31.01
N GLN A 1192 13.84 3.98 -30.48
CA GLN A 1192 13.33 2.67 -30.06
C GLN A 1192 12.30 2.80 -28.95
N PHE A 1193 12.54 3.65 -27.94
CA PHE A 1193 11.58 3.91 -26.88
C PHE A 1193 10.26 4.47 -27.43
N TYR A 1194 10.31 5.48 -28.31
CA TYR A 1194 9.10 6.06 -28.92
C TYR A 1194 8.36 5.06 -29.81
N ALA A 1195 9.05 4.15 -30.49
CA ALA A 1195 8.42 3.07 -31.26
C ALA A 1195 7.64 2.08 -30.36
N LEU A 1196 7.94 2.00 -29.07
CA LEU A 1196 7.11 1.22 -28.11
C LEU A 1196 5.74 1.88 -27.91
N LEU A 1197 5.72 3.21 -27.92
CA LEU A 1197 4.54 4.03 -27.67
C LEU A 1197 3.72 4.21 -28.95
N GLU A 1198 4.35 4.41 -30.11
CA GLU A 1198 3.65 4.75 -31.35
C GLU A 1198 3.90 3.66 -32.41
N PRO A 1199 3.04 2.63 -32.51
CA PRO A 1199 3.25 1.49 -33.40
C PRO A 1199 3.31 1.89 -34.89
N HIS A 1200 2.64 2.99 -35.27
CA HIS A 1200 2.60 3.48 -36.65
C HIS A 1200 3.94 4.07 -37.11
N LEU A 1201 4.78 4.56 -36.19
CA LEU A 1201 6.14 5.00 -36.52
C LEU A 1201 7.06 3.84 -36.92
N LYS A 1202 6.68 2.60 -36.61
CA LYS A 1202 7.47 1.41 -36.94
C LYS A 1202 7.63 1.21 -38.45
N GLU A 1203 6.62 1.59 -39.25
CA GLU A 1203 6.66 1.53 -40.72
C GLU A 1203 7.46 2.67 -41.36
N ALA A 1204 7.71 3.76 -40.63
CA ALA A 1204 8.56 4.86 -41.08
C ALA A 1204 10.04 4.68 -40.65
N ILE A 1205 10.29 3.80 -39.68
CA ILE A 1205 11.62 3.51 -39.10
C ILE A 1205 12.24 2.24 -39.71
N GLN A 1206 11.42 1.26 -40.13
CA GLN A 1206 11.85 0.14 -40.97
C GLN A 1206 12.02 0.59 -42.42
#